data_AF-A0A4T0DPN1-F1
#
_entry.id   AF-A0A4T0DPN1-F1
#
_cell.length_a   1.000
_cell.length_b   1.000
_cell.length_c   1.000
_cell.angle_alpha   90.00
_cell.angle_beta   90.00
_cell.angle_gamma   90.00
#
_symmetry.space_group_name_H-M   'P 1'
#
loop_
_entity.id
_entity.type
_entity.pdbx_description
1 polymer ?
#
loop_
_entity_poly.entity_id
_entity_poly.type
_entity_poly.pdbx_seq_one_letter_code
_entity_poly.pdbx_strand_id
1 'polypeptide(L)'
;MSSNRPDLPSPRPRGILKNASYNRDSYHGRPSPSLDMPKEQEDQDETSPLIRPQSEGVESPLTLSTIPSPEDSENWNEADTEDTKNSWYLVLLTLSIGGLQIAWSVELSNGSPYLLSLGISKSLLAFVWIAGPLSGTLVQPYVGIKSDRCRSKWGKRRPFIVAGALATIISLVLLAWTKEIVQNFFALFQVGAESQTVHVVSIVWAVSFIYILDFSINTIQAAIRAFIVDNAPTHQQNDANAWASRMSGFGNILGYLSGYVNLPRYLGFFGNTQFKVLCVIAVLALTITVGISCLSIQERDPRLEGNPPPQKGGVLSFFVELYRSMKRLPPQVRKVCAVQFFAWIGWFPFLFYITTYIGEIYVEPYFVENPHMSPKEIDATWERATRIGTFALLIFAFTNLAAAVVLPLLIAPGFEPPSPQPHTPLTPHAYTPTTPRSMTGSDYFAYTPQHSTSKLNLSEPSRWERIKSRMPSVQMSAFTLRRAWILSHLLFAAATFLTFFVHDTTTATILVAFIGIPWALSNWAPFALIAAEISKREAIRRNQIPAPATAEGQALANGDDPAQGADQAGVILGIHNVAIAAPQVIATLVSSAIFKALQKPRGTPGDDSVAWVLRFGGLAALVAAYLTTRITEEGEEEEL
;
A
#
# COMPACT_ATOMS: atom_id res chain seq x y z
N MET A 1 -25.79 -79.79 -18.90
CA MET A 1 -24.64 -79.16 -18.21
C MET A 1 -25.19 -78.47 -16.97
N SER A 2 -24.92 -78.98 -15.76
CA SER A 2 -25.57 -78.51 -14.52
C SER A 2 -24.75 -78.87 -13.25
N SER A 3 -24.92 -78.03 -12.22
CA SER A 3 -24.60 -78.18 -10.78
C SER A 3 -23.18 -77.74 -10.33
N ASN A 4 -22.90 -77.25 -9.11
CA ASN A 4 -23.64 -76.78 -7.91
C ASN A 4 -22.58 -76.16 -6.93
N ARG A 5 -23.01 -75.40 -5.89
CA ARG A 5 -22.27 -74.84 -4.70
C ARG A 5 -21.50 -75.91 -3.83
N PRO A 6 -20.86 -75.66 -2.62
CA PRO A 6 -20.44 -74.45 -1.81
C PRO A 6 -19.06 -74.57 -1.03
N ASP A 7 -18.79 -73.65 -0.07
CA ASP A 7 -18.14 -73.81 1.29
C ASP A 7 -16.67 -73.40 1.65
N LEU A 8 -16.56 -72.69 2.82
CA LEU A 8 -15.42 -72.42 3.75
C LEU A 8 -14.97 -73.71 4.50
N PRO A 9 -13.79 -73.86 5.21
CA PRO A 9 -13.21 -72.96 6.24
C PRO A 9 -11.64 -72.98 6.45
N SER A 10 -11.14 -72.27 7.49
CA SER A 10 -9.75 -72.14 8.04
C SER A 10 -9.12 -73.45 8.61
N PRO A 11 -7.81 -73.61 9.00
CA PRO A 11 -7.07 -72.85 10.05
C PRO A 11 -5.50 -72.76 9.96
N ARG A 12 -4.88 -72.16 11.01
CA ARG A 12 -3.45 -71.93 11.43
C ARG A 12 -2.51 -73.19 11.34
N PRO A 13 -1.20 -73.28 11.77
CA PRO A 13 -0.38 -72.41 12.69
C PRO A 13 1.21 -72.41 12.59
N ARG A 14 1.84 -71.62 13.49
CA ARG A 14 3.04 -71.85 14.38
C ARG A 14 4.44 -72.28 13.87
N GLY A 15 5.46 -71.64 14.47
CA GLY A 15 6.80 -72.22 14.77
C GLY A 15 7.92 -71.17 14.94
N ILE A 16 8.25 -70.64 16.14
CA ILE A 16 9.22 -71.15 17.16
C ILE A 16 10.69 -70.85 16.75
N LEU A 17 11.45 -69.91 17.37
CA LEU A 17 12.03 -69.80 18.75
C LEU A 17 13.48 -70.33 18.87
N LYS A 18 14.23 -69.70 19.81
CA LYS A 18 15.47 -70.07 20.53
C LYS A 18 16.75 -69.34 20.07
N ASN A 19 17.67 -68.85 20.91
CA ASN A 19 17.94 -68.80 22.37
C ASN A 19 19.11 -67.76 22.53
N ALA A 20 19.54 -67.16 23.65
CA ALA A 20 19.65 -67.63 25.03
C ALA A 20 19.86 -66.47 26.06
N SER A 21 19.32 -66.73 27.25
CA SER A 21 19.61 -66.31 28.65
C SER A 21 21.02 -65.79 29.01
N TYR A 22 21.20 -64.67 29.75
CA TYR A 22 21.07 -64.39 31.21
C TYR A 22 22.38 -64.58 32.02
N ASN A 23 22.88 -63.51 32.69
CA ASN A 23 23.08 -63.53 34.15
C ASN A 23 23.35 -62.15 34.80
N ARG A 24 22.87 -62.04 36.05
CA ARG A 24 23.02 -60.96 37.04
C ARG A 24 24.37 -61.06 37.77
N ASP A 25 24.93 -59.94 38.23
CA ASP A 25 25.42 -59.78 39.62
C ASP A 25 25.82 -58.33 39.94
N SER A 26 26.12 -58.07 41.21
CA SER A 26 25.70 -56.90 42.01
C SER A 26 26.88 -56.10 42.61
N TYR A 27 26.61 -54.82 42.93
CA TYR A 27 27.22 -53.92 43.95
C TYR A 27 28.66 -53.32 43.84
N HIS A 28 28.68 -51.97 43.91
CA HIS A 28 29.55 -51.03 44.68
C HIS A 28 30.37 -49.95 43.91
N GLY A 29 29.92 -48.69 44.03
CA GLY A 29 30.72 -47.55 44.54
C GLY A 29 31.55 -46.67 43.59
N ARG A 30 31.03 -45.50 43.19
CA ARG A 30 31.51 -44.13 43.53
C ARG A 30 30.89 -43.04 42.61
N PRO A 31 30.69 -41.80 43.08
CA PRO A 31 29.96 -40.74 42.37
C PRO A 31 30.91 -39.75 41.65
N SER A 32 30.49 -39.16 40.52
CA SER A 32 30.98 -37.90 39.90
C SER A 32 30.19 -37.63 38.59
N PRO A 33 30.18 -36.41 38.03
CA PRO A 33 29.38 -35.26 38.45
C PRO A 33 28.37 -34.85 37.37
N SER A 34 27.48 -33.92 37.75
CA SER A 34 26.52 -33.19 36.92
C SER A 34 26.98 -32.92 35.48
N LEU A 35 26.21 -33.40 34.51
CA LEU A 35 26.23 -32.92 33.13
C LEU A 35 25.49 -31.59 33.08
N ASP A 36 26.23 -30.55 32.70
CA ASP A 36 25.74 -29.20 32.42
C ASP A 36 24.60 -29.26 31.39
N MET A 37 23.42 -28.82 31.83
CA MET A 37 22.36 -28.37 30.94
C MET A 37 22.87 -27.13 30.19
N PRO A 38 22.79 -27.07 28.85
CA PRO A 38 23.03 -25.82 28.14
C PRO A 38 21.99 -24.81 28.62
N LYS A 39 22.46 -23.68 29.16
CA LYS A 39 21.64 -22.51 29.46
C LYS A 39 20.80 -22.19 28.23
N GLU A 40 19.48 -22.35 28.35
CA GLU A 40 18.55 -21.66 27.48
C GLU A 40 18.88 -20.18 27.54
N GLN A 41 19.25 -19.64 26.39
CA GLN A 41 19.59 -18.24 26.24
C GLN A 41 18.27 -17.47 26.26
N GLU A 42 17.93 -16.93 27.43
CA GLU A 42 16.93 -15.89 27.64
C GLU A 42 17.29 -14.70 26.74
N ASP A 43 16.74 -14.66 25.52
CA ASP A 43 16.59 -13.48 24.69
C ASP A 43 15.32 -13.69 23.84
N GLN A 44 14.18 -13.90 24.52
CA GLN A 44 12.86 -13.91 23.89
C GLN A 44 12.38 -12.47 23.80
N ASP A 45 12.60 -11.84 22.65
CA ASP A 45 12.11 -10.50 22.34
C ASP A 45 10.73 -10.61 21.67
N GLU A 46 9.67 -10.48 22.48
CA GLU A 46 8.26 -10.75 22.16
C GLU A 46 7.54 -9.65 21.36
N THR A 47 8.26 -8.80 20.63
CA THR A 47 7.72 -7.51 20.16
C THR A 47 7.02 -7.52 18.81
N SER A 48 6.67 -8.68 18.22
CA SER A 48 5.96 -8.75 16.94
C SER A 48 4.50 -9.22 17.08
N PRO A 49 3.51 -8.39 16.71
CA PRO A 49 2.11 -8.59 17.07
C PRO A 49 1.29 -9.55 16.20
N LEU A 50 1.77 -10.00 15.03
CA LEU A 50 0.84 -10.53 14.02
C LEU A 50 0.79 -12.04 13.80
N ILE A 51 1.74 -12.88 14.24
CA ILE A 51 1.66 -14.34 14.05
C ILE A 51 2.48 -15.07 15.12
N ARG A 52 1.84 -15.90 15.96
CA ARG A 52 2.52 -16.94 16.77
C ARG A 52 2.59 -18.25 15.95
N PRO A 53 3.65 -19.07 16.09
CA PRO A 53 3.76 -20.33 15.38
C PRO A 53 2.67 -21.29 15.84
N GLN A 54 1.88 -21.84 14.91
CA GLN A 54 1.17 -23.10 15.15
C GLN A 54 2.23 -24.16 15.40
N SER A 55 2.24 -24.75 16.59
CA SER A 55 2.96 -26.01 16.81
C SER A 55 2.27 -27.08 15.96
N GLU A 56 2.96 -27.51 14.90
CA GLU A 56 2.55 -28.69 14.15
C GLU A 56 2.47 -29.89 15.12
N GLY A 57 1.32 -30.56 15.11
CA GLY A 57 1.07 -31.73 15.94
C GLY A 57 2.09 -32.83 15.69
N VAL A 58 2.95 -33.07 16.67
CA VAL A 58 3.71 -34.30 16.76
C VAL A 58 2.79 -35.34 17.37
N GLU A 59 2.22 -36.22 16.54
CA GLU A 59 1.64 -37.47 17.02
C GLU A 59 2.74 -38.26 17.77
N SER A 60 2.58 -38.41 19.09
CA SER A 60 3.34 -39.36 19.89
C SER A 60 2.36 -40.33 20.56
N PRO A 61 2.67 -41.63 20.62
CA PRO A 61 1.70 -42.67 20.93
C PRO A 61 1.43 -42.77 22.44
N LEU A 62 0.15 -42.80 22.78
CA LEU A 62 -0.48 -43.38 23.97
C LEU A 62 0.47 -43.68 25.16
N THR A 63 0.68 -42.68 26.01
CA THR A 63 1.05 -42.89 27.41
C THR A 63 0.06 -42.17 28.32
N LEU A 64 -0.59 -42.96 29.18
CA LEU A 64 -1.56 -42.52 30.17
C LEU A 64 -0.81 -41.78 31.30
N SER A 65 -0.70 -40.45 31.24
CA SER A 65 -0.14 -39.63 32.32
C SER A 65 -1.22 -38.74 32.94
N THR A 66 -1.54 -39.08 34.18
CA THR A 66 -1.90 -38.22 35.32
C THR A 66 -2.65 -36.90 35.01
N ILE A 67 -3.92 -36.88 35.38
CA ILE A 67 -4.78 -35.69 35.50
C ILE A 67 -4.10 -34.71 36.48
N PRO A 68 -3.75 -33.47 36.09
CA PRO A 68 -3.32 -32.45 37.04
C PRO A 68 -4.53 -31.90 37.80
N SER A 69 -4.37 -31.67 39.11
CA SER A 69 -5.34 -31.00 39.97
C SER A 69 -5.67 -29.57 39.47
N PRO A 70 -6.88 -29.06 39.75
CA PRO A 70 -7.38 -27.78 39.24
C PRO A 70 -6.88 -26.57 40.05
N GLU A 71 -5.62 -26.54 40.50
CA GLU A 71 -5.05 -25.40 41.24
C GLU A 71 -4.06 -24.55 40.43
N ASP A 72 -3.64 -24.98 39.24
CA ASP A 72 -2.73 -24.20 38.36
C ASP A 72 -3.42 -23.60 37.12
N SER A 73 -4.76 -23.46 37.14
CA SER A 73 -5.55 -23.02 35.96
C SER A 73 -5.87 -21.52 35.91
N GLU A 74 -5.20 -20.69 36.71
CA GLU A 74 -5.42 -19.22 36.70
C GLU A 74 -4.75 -18.48 35.54
N ASN A 75 -4.05 -19.15 34.61
CA ASN A 75 -3.35 -18.47 33.50
C ASN A 75 -4.15 -18.37 32.19
N TRP A 76 -5.47 -18.58 32.23
CA TRP A 76 -6.35 -18.49 31.04
C TRP A 76 -6.90 -17.08 30.75
N ASN A 77 -6.35 -16.03 31.38
CA ASN A 77 -6.82 -14.64 31.23
C ASN A 77 -5.79 -13.63 30.69
N GLU A 78 -4.60 -14.04 30.27
CA GLU A 78 -3.75 -13.18 29.44
C GLU A 78 -4.17 -13.34 27.97
N ALA A 79 -5.30 -12.72 27.62
CA ALA A 79 -5.46 -12.28 26.24
C ALA A 79 -4.31 -11.30 25.98
N ASP A 80 -3.29 -11.76 25.23
CA ASP A 80 -2.07 -11.04 24.84
C ASP A 80 -2.36 -9.55 24.54
N THR A 81 -2.21 -8.67 25.53
CA THR A 81 -2.36 -7.23 25.32
C THR A 81 -1.06 -6.70 24.76
N GLU A 82 -0.99 -6.54 23.44
CA GLU A 82 0.13 -5.87 22.78
C GLU A 82 0.38 -4.47 23.39
N ASP A 83 1.63 -4.20 23.76
CA ASP A 83 1.99 -2.91 24.34
C ASP A 83 1.72 -1.74 23.38
N THR A 84 0.94 -0.78 23.87
CA THR A 84 0.64 0.47 23.18
C THR A 84 1.92 1.28 22.98
N LYS A 85 2.34 1.46 21.73
CA LYS A 85 3.52 2.27 21.39
C LYS A 85 3.18 3.77 21.43
N ASN A 86 4.17 4.60 21.76
CA ASN A 86 4.02 6.05 21.76
C ASN A 86 3.92 6.60 20.33
N SER A 87 3.22 7.73 20.14
CA SER A 87 3.14 8.44 18.85
C SER A 87 4.51 8.76 18.23
N TRP A 88 5.54 9.00 19.04
CA TRP A 88 6.90 9.22 18.51
C TRP A 88 7.48 7.98 17.83
N TYR A 89 7.18 6.78 18.35
CA TYR A 89 7.53 5.53 17.69
C TYR A 89 6.84 5.42 16.33
N LEU A 90 5.55 5.75 16.24
CA LEU A 90 4.80 5.74 14.97
C LEU A 90 5.35 6.77 13.96
N VAL A 91 5.81 7.93 14.43
CA VAL A 91 6.51 8.91 13.57
C VAL A 91 7.80 8.33 13.03
N LEU A 92 8.65 7.74 13.88
CA LEU A 92 9.91 7.12 13.45
C LEU A 92 9.68 5.93 12.50
N LEU A 93 8.63 5.14 12.75
CA LEU A 93 8.22 4.02 11.90
C LEU A 93 7.82 4.46 10.49
N THR A 94 7.16 5.62 10.38
CA THR A 94 6.61 6.13 9.12
C THR A 94 7.48 7.19 8.44
N LEU A 95 8.56 7.62 9.09
CA LEU A 95 9.44 8.71 8.63
C LEU A 95 10.02 8.46 7.23
N SER A 96 10.38 7.21 6.92
CA SER A 96 10.92 6.80 5.62
C SER A 96 9.95 7.06 4.45
N ILE A 97 8.63 7.10 4.68
CA ILE A 97 7.65 7.51 3.66
C ILE A 97 7.89 8.96 3.25
N GLY A 98 8.18 9.84 4.21
CA GLY A 98 8.41 11.26 3.93
C GLY A 98 9.60 11.48 2.99
N GLY A 99 10.73 10.80 3.24
CA GLY A 99 11.90 10.86 2.35
C GLY A 99 11.65 10.25 0.98
N LEU A 100 10.90 9.14 0.91
CA LEU A 100 10.48 8.55 -0.36
C LEU A 100 9.59 9.50 -1.18
N GLN A 101 8.71 10.25 -0.54
CA GLN A 101 7.88 11.23 -1.23
C GLN A 101 8.68 12.41 -1.80
N ILE A 102 9.79 12.78 -1.18
CA ILE A 102 10.68 13.79 -1.76
C ILE A 102 11.27 13.26 -3.07
N ALA A 103 11.67 11.98 -3.15
CA ALA A 103 12.11 11.37 -4.41
C ALA A 103 11.00 11.36 -5.47
N TRP A 104 9.79 10.93 -5.12
CA TRP A 104 8.62 11.00 -6.00
C TRP A 104 8.34 12.43 -6.48
N SER A 105 8.47 13.42 -5.60
CA SER A 105 8.22 14.82 -5.97
C SER A 105 9.20 15.32 -7.04
N VAL A 106 10.47 14.91 -6.99
CA VAL A 106 11.49 15.26 -7.99
C VAL A 106 11.12 14.63 -9.33
N GLU A 107 10.70 13.37 -9.32
CA GLU A 107 10.29 12.64 -10.52
C GLU A 107 9.02 13.23 -11.16
N LEU A 108 7.96 13.42 -10.39
CA LEU A 108 6.68 13.96 -10.89
C LEU A 108 6.79 15.41 -11.38
N SER A 109 7.59 16.22 -10.70
CA SER A 109 7.70 17.64 -11.06
C SER A 109 8.79 17.92 -12.10
N ASN A 110 9.96 17.28 -12.01
CA ASN A 110 11.10 17.60 -12.86
C ASN A 110 11.49 16.49 -13.84
N GLY A 111 10.98 15.27 -13.71
CA GLY A 111 11.33 14.15 -14.59
C GLY A 111 10.99 14.43 -16.05
N SER A 112 9.74 14.84 -16.33
CA SER A 112 9.30 15.16 -17.70
C SER A 112 10.07 16.35 -18.30
N PRO A 113 10.16 17.52 -17.63
CA PRO A 113 10.98 18.63 -18.11
C PRO A 113 12.46 18.28 -18.36
N TYR A 114 13.06 17.47 -17.47
CA TYR A 114 14.44 17.04 -17.59
C TYR A 114 14.66 16.17 -18.84
N LEU A 115 13.83 15.15 -19.06
CA LEU A 115 13.92 14.28 -20.23
C LEU A 115 13.69 15.06 -21.53
N LEU A 116 12.76 16.01 -21.55
CA LEU A 116 12.58 16.92 -22.69
C LEU A 116 13.81 17.81 -22.93
N SER A 117 14.53 18.21 -21.88
CA SER A 117 15.79 18.98 -21.98
C SER A 117 16.99 18.16 -22.49
N LEU A 118 16.85 16.83 -22.51
CA LEU A 118 17.79 15.91 -23.17
C LEU A 118 17.46 15.71 -24.66
N GLY A 119 16.39 16.31 -25.17
CA GLY A 119 15.98 16.19 -26.58
C GLY A 119 15.00 15.06 -26.87
N ILE A 120 14.43 14.41 -25.85
CA ILE A 120 13.39 13.40 -26.01
C ILE A 120 12.08 14.06 -26.47
N SER A 121 11.37 13.48 -27.44
CA SER A 121 10.03 13.94 -27.84
C SER A 121 8.98 13.56 -26.79
N LYS A 122 7.87 14.30 -26.67
CA LYS A 122 6.78 13.96 -25.73
C LYS A 122 6.17 12.58 -26.04
N SER A 123 6.16 12.19 -27.31
CA SER A 123 5.70 10.85 -27.72
C SER A 123 6.58 9.72 -27.14
N LEU A 124 7.91 9.91 -27.15
CA LEU A 124 8.85 8.94 -26.56
C LEU A 124 8.86 9.03 -25.04
N LEU A 125 8.74 10.24 -24.48
CA LEU A 125 8.57 10.48 -23.05
C LEU A 125 7.41 9.66 -22.48
N ALA A 126 6.28 9.57 -23.19
CA ALA A 126 5.15 8.75 -22.77
C ALA A 126 5.54 7.27 -22.58
N PHE A 127 6.35 6.70 -23.49
CA PHE A 127 6.85 5.34 -23.35
C PHE A 127 7.81 5.17 -22.17
N VAL A 128 8.62 6.18 -21.87
CA VAL A 128 9.52 6.15 -20.70
C VAL A 128 8.72 5.95 -19.42
N TRP A 129 7.57 6.63 -19.30
CA TRP A 129 6.70 6.53 -18.13
C TRP A 129 5.92 5.22 -18.01
N ILE A 130 6.07 4.26 -18.92
CA ILE A 130 5.55 2.88 -18.71
C ILE A 130 6.27 2.19 -17.56
N ALA A 131 7.51 2.62 -17.24
CA ALA A 131 8.29 2.06 -16.14
C ALA A 131 7.56 2.10 -14.79
N GLY A 132 6.87 3.21 -14.46
CA GLY A 132 6.04 3.35 -13.26
C GLY A 132 4.98 2.24 -13.11
N PRO A 133 4.00 2.11 -14.02
CA PRO A 133 2.99 1.04 -13.94
C PRO A 133 3.56 -0.37 -14.05
N LEU A 134 4.59 -0.57 -14.88
CA LEU A 134 5.24 -1.87 -15.01
C LEU A 134 5.88 -2.30 -13.67
N SER A 135 6.58 -1.38 -13.02
CA SER A 135 7.18 -1.64 -11.70
C SER A 135 6.13 -1.81 -10.62
N GLY A 136 5.07 -1.00 -10.59
CA GLY A 136 3.95 -1.15 -9.67
C GLY A 136 3.28 -2.53 -9.76
N THR A 137 3.06 -3.02 -10.98
CA THR A 137 2.40 -4.32 -11.23
C THR A 137 3.29 -5.51 -10.91
N LEU A 138 4.58 -5.45 -11.26
CA LEU A 138 5.48 -6.61 -11.19
C LEU A 138 6.37 -6.60 -9.95
N VAL A 139 6.96 -5.44 -9.64
CA VAL A 139 7.99 -5.33 -8.60
C VAL A 139 7.36 -5.33 -7.21
N GLN A 140 6.25 -4.61 -6.99
CA GLN A 140 5.63 -4.58 -5.65
C GLN A 140 5.22 -5.98 -5.16
N PRO A 141 4.51 -6.83 -5.94
CA PRO A 141 4.16 -8.18 -5.47
C PRO A 141 5.37 -9.10 -5.34
N TYR A 142 6.34 -8.99 -6.26
CA TYR A 142 7.57 -9.78 -6.20
C TYR A 142 8.38 -9.47 -4.93
N VAL A 143 8.55 -8.18 -4.62
CA VAL A 143 9.23 -7.73 -3.41
C VAL A 143 8.44 -8.15 -2.16
N GLY A 144 7.11 -8.10 -2.18
CA GLY A 144 6.27 -8.64 -1.10
C GLY A 144 6.59 -10.10 -0.80
N ILE A 145 6.41 -10.99 -1.78
CA ILE A 145 6.64 -12.44 -1.66
C ILE A 145 8.09 -12.75 -1.25
N LYS A 146 9.06 -12.06 -1.85
CA LYS A 146 10.48 -12.32 -1.60
C LYS A 146 10.92 -11.78 -0.24
N SER A 147 10.40 -10.63 0.17
CA SER A 147 10.70 -10.07 1.49
C SER A 147 10.05 -10.88 2.59
N ASP A 148 8.82 -11.39 2.41
CA ASP A 148 8.15 -12.28 3.39
C ASP A 148 8.99 -13.50 3.81
N ARG A 149 9.91 -13.93 2.94
CA ARG A 149 10.75 -15.12 3.13
C ARG A 149 12.20 -14.80 3.46
N CYS A 150 12.51 -13.52 3.61
CA CYS A 150 13.86 -13.12 3.92
C CYS A 150 14.20 -13.52 5.36
N ARG A 151 15.24 -14.33 5.51
CA ARG A 151 15.75 -14.81 6.79
C ARG A 151 17.07 -14.10 7.15
N SER A 152 17.09 -12.77 7.05
CA SER A 152 18.27 -11.97 7.38
C SER A 152 18.30 -11.61 8.87
N LYS A 153 19.49 -11.54 9.47
CA LYS A 153 19.68 -11.07 10.87
C LYS A 153 19.22 -9.62 11.07
N TRP A 154 19.17 -8.84 9.98
CA TRP A 154 18.77 -7.43 10.02
C TRP A 154 17.25 -7.25 9.99
N GLY A 155 16.51 -8.36 9.86
CA GLY A 155 15.08 -8.37 9.71
C GLY A 155 14.62 -8.83 8.32
N LYS A 156 13.32 -9.02 8.20
CA LYS A 156 12.61 -9.50 7.01
C LYS A 156 12.47 -8.42 5.93
N ARG A 157 12.15 -7.18 6.30
CA ARG A 157 11.87 -6.08 5.33
C ARG A 157 13.06 -5.16 5.12
N ARG A 158 13.84 -4.89 6.18
CA ARG A 158 14.95 -3.92 6.13
C ARG A 158 15.94 -4.11 4.98
N PRO A 159 16.37 -5.35 4.61
CA PRO A 159 17.28 -5.55 3.49
C PRO A 159 16.73 -5.01 2.16
N PHE A 160 15.42 -5.13 1.93
CA PHE A 160 14.77 -4.64 0.71
C PHE A 160 14.62 -3.12 0.71
N ILE A 161 14.33 -2.53 1.88
CA ILE A 161 14.29 -1.07 2.04
C ILE A 161 15.67 -0.48 1.73
N VAL A 162 16.73 -1.02 2.34
CA VAL A 162 18.10 -0.52 2.15
C VAL A 162 18.58 -0.75 0.72
N ALA A 163 18.37 -1.94 0.15
CA ALA A 163 18.77 -2.22 -1.23
C ALA A 163 18.04 -1.32 -2.24
N GLY A 164 16.73 -1.14 -2.08
CA GLY A 164 15.95 -0.20 -2.90
C GLY A 164 16.42 1.24 -2.73
N ALA A 165 16.71 1.67 -1.49
CA ALA A 165 17.20 3.02 -1.19
C ALA A 165 18.55 3.28 -1.87
N LEU A 166 19.49 2.34 -1.77
CA LEU A 166 20.78 2.45 -2.46
C LEU A 166 20.62 2.53 -3.97
N ALA A 167 19.77 1.68 -4.56
CA ALA A 167 19.51 1.71 -6.00
C ALA A 167 18.85 3.03 -6.45
N THR A 168 17.94 3.58 -5.65
CA THR A 168 17.31 4.90 -5.87
C THR A 168 18.35 6.02 -5.80
N ILE A 169 19.23 6.00 -4.79
CA ILE A 169 20.29 7.00 -4.61
C ILE A 169 21.25 6.98 -5.80
N ILE A 170 21.72 5.79 -6.20
CA ILE A 170 22.60 5.63 -7.34
C ILE A 170 21.93 6.14 -8.61
N SER A 171 20.65 5.80 -8.83
CA SER A 171 19.91 6.22 -10.02
C SER A 171 19.72 7.73 -10.07
N LEU A 172 19.35 8.39 -8.97
CA LEU A 172 19.19 9.84 -8.91
C LEU A 172 20.50 10.59 -9.19
N VAL A 173 21.63 10.09 -8.66
CA VAL A 173 22.95 10.67 -8.93
C VAL A 173 23.34 10.45 -10.40
N LEU A 174 23.19 9.24 -10.94
CA LEU A 174 23.56 8.97 -12.33
C LEU A 174 22.68 9.72 -13.33
N LEU A 175 21.41 9.98 -12.99
CA LEU A 175 20.52 10.86 -13.75
C LEU A 175 20.98 12.31 -13.71
N ALA A 176 21.21 12.85 -12.51
CA ALA A 176 21.57 14.26 -12.32
C ALA A 176 22.82 14.69 -13.11
N TRP A 177 23.81 13.79 -13.28
CA TRP A 177 25.05 14.04 -14.02
C TRP A 177 25.12 13.32 -15.38
N THR A 178 23.98 12.96 -15.99
CA THR A 178 23.95 12.22 -17.27
C THR A 178 24.79 12.89 -18.36
N LYS A 179 24.61 14.21 -18.58
CA LYS A 179 25.32 14.92 -19.66
C LYS A 179 26.83 14.86 -19.43
N GLU A 180 27.28 15.16 -18.20
CA GLU A 180 28.69 15.18 -17.84
C GLU A 180 29.33 13.79 -17.92
N ILE A 181 28.68 12.77 -17.39
CA ILE A 181 29.21 11.39 -17.37
C ILE A 181 29.39 10.88 -18.80
N VAL A 182 28.36 11.02 -19.64
CA VAL A 182 28.40 10.52 -21.02
C VAL A 182 29.40 11.33 -21.86
N GLN A 183 29.39 12.67 -21.75
CA GLN A 183 30.34 13.51 -22.47
C GLN A 183 31.79 13.23 -22.06
N ASN A 184 32.08 13.09 -20.77
CA ASN A 184 33.42 12.77 -20.29
C ASN A 184 33.88 11.38 -20.76
N PHE A 185 32.99 10.39 -20.76
CA PHE A 185 33.31 9.05 -21.27
C PHE A 185 33.69 9.08 -22.76
N PHE A 186 32.91 9.78 -23.60
CA PHE A 186 33.19 9.90 -25.03
C PHE A 186 34.36 10.84 -25.37
N ALA A 187 34.65 11.81 -24.50
CA ALA A 187 35.84 12.65 -24.61
C ALA A 187 37.13 11.82 -24.53
N LEU A 188 37.14 10.72 -23.76
CA LEU A 188 38.28 9.78 -23.73
C LEU A 188 38.56 9.13 -25.10
N PHE A 189 37.53 9.01 -25.95
CA PHE A 189 37.63 8.47 -27.30
C PHE A 189 37.71 9.55 -28.38
N GLN A 190 37.96 10.82 -27.99
CA GLN A 190 38.04 11.97 -28.90
C GLN A 190 36.77 12.19 -29.76
N VAL A 191 35.61 11.73 -29.28
CA VAL A 191 34.31 11.99 -29.91
C VAL A 191 33.81 13.35 -29.43
N GLY A 192 33.47 14.24 -30.36
CA GLY A 192 32.97 15.58 -30.04
C GLY A 192 31.68 15.55 -29.22
N ALA A 193 31.54 16.47 -28.26
CA ALA A 193 30.41 16.54 -27.33
C ALA A 193 29.04 16.77 -28.00
N GLU A 194 29.03 17.36 -29.20
CA GLU A 194 27.81 17.60 -30.00
C GLU A 194 27.52 16.49 -31.03
N SER A 195 28.26 15.38 -30.99
CA SER A 195 28.01 14.25 -31.88
C SER A 195 26.64 13.64 -31.61
N GLN A 196 25.95 13.22 -32.69
CA GLN A 196 24.68 12.49 -32.60
C GLN A 196 24.79 11.23 -31.71
N THR A 197 25.94 10.57 -31.70
CA THR A 197 26.19 9.41 -30.84
C THR A 197 26.12 9.78 -29.36
N VAL A 198 26.74 10.89 -28.94
CA VAL A 198 26.72 11.35 -27.54
C VAL A 198 25.29 11.67 -27.12
N HIS A 199 24.53 12.36 -27.99
CA HIS A 199 23.14 12.69 -27.74
C HIS A 199 22.25 11.44 -27.55
N VAL A 200 22.34 10.47 -28.47
CA VAL A 200 21.57 9.22 -28.39
C VAL A 200 21.96 8.41 -27.14
N VAL A 201 23.24 8.32 -26.81
CA VAL A 201 23.70 7.59 -25.62
C VAL A 201 23.26 8.30 -24.34
N SER A 202 23.27 9.64 -24.28
CA SER A 202 22.71 10.39 -23.14
C SER A 202 21.23 10.11 -22.93
N ILE A 203 20.44 10.02 -24.01
CA ILE A 203 19.02 9.65 -23.94
C ILE A 203 18.85 8.22 -23.41
N VAL A 204 19.55 7.24 -24.00
CA VAL A 204 19.44 5.83 -23.59
C VAL A 204 19.89 5.66 -22.13
N TRP A 205 20.95 6.34 -21.72
CA TRP A 205 21.42 6.37 -20.34
C TRP A 205 20.35 6.90 -19.39
N ALA A 206 19.80 8.09 -19.66
CA ALA A 206 18.76 8.69 -18.83
C ALA A 206 17.51 7.80 -18.74
N VAL A 207 17.02 7.28 -19.86
CA VAL A 207 15.85 6.39 -19.88
C VAL A 207 16.10 5.12 -19.07
N SER A 208 17.28 4.52 -19.21
CA SER A 208 17.64 3.31 -18.44
C SER A 208 17.63 3.58 -16.93
N PHE A 209 18.17 4.71 -16.49
CA PHE A 209 18.16 5.06 -15.07
C PHE A 209 16.81 5.53 -14.54
N ILE A 210 15.93 6.10 -15.37
CA ILE A 210 14.53 6.33 -14.98
C ILE A 210 13.83 4.98 -14.72
N TYR A 211 14.05 3.97 -15.57
CA TYR A 211 13.49 2.63 -15.31
C TYR A 211 14.01 2.02 -14.01
N ILE A 212 15.32 2.11 -13.76
CA ILE A 212 15.91 1.61 -12.51
C ILE A 212 15.38 2.42 -11.31
N LEU A 213 15.22 3.73 -11.45
CA LEU A 213 14.64 4.62 -10.43
C LEU A 213 13.23 4.16 -10.07
N ASP A 214 12.33 4.05 -11.04
CA ASP A 214 10.94 3.60 -10.86
C ASP A 214 10.85 2.24 -10.17
N PHE A 215 11.67 1.27 -10.61
CA PHE A 215 11.72 -0.07 -10.02
C PHE A 215 12.19 -0.04 -8.57
N SER A 216 13.17 0.82 -8.28
CA SER A 216 13.75 0.98 -6.94
C SER A 216 12.79 1.70 -6.00
N ILE A 217 12.16 2.78 -6.43
CA ILE A 217 11.15 3.53 -5.67
C ILE A 217 9.98 2.62 -5.31
N ASN A 218 9.47 1.84 -6.27
CA ASN A 218 8.38 0.90 -6.01
C ASN A 218 8.80 -0.25 -5.06
N THR A 219 10.05 -0.69 -5.13
CA THR A 219 10.62 -1.67 -4.17
C THR A 219 10.62 -1.11 -2.75
N ILE A 220 11.13 0.11 -2.56
CA ILE A 220 11.14 0.77 -1.25
C ILE A 220 9.72 0.99 -0.76
N GLN A 221 8.81 1.46 -1.63
CA GLN A 221 7.42 1.73 -1.27
C GLN A 221 6.70 0.50 -0.75
N ALA A 222 6.84 -0.64 -1.45
CA ALA A 222 6.25 -1.90 -1.01
C ALA A 222 6.85 -2.38 0.32
N ALA A 223 8.19 -2.31 0.45
CA ALA A 223 8.88 -2.76 1.64
C ALA A 223 8.58 -1.90 2.87
N ILE A 224 8.54 -0.56 2.74
CA ILE A 224 8.18 0.36 3.83
C ILE A 224 6.72 0.15 4.28
N ARG A 225 5.78 -0.02 3.35
CA ARG A 225 4.38 -0.27 3.71
C ARG A 225 4.23 -1.55 4.52
N ALA A 226 4.87 -2.63 4.07
CA ALA A 226 4.89 -3.88 4.82
C ALA A 226 5.61 -3.75 6.16
N PHE A 227 6.69 -2.97 6.22
CA PHE A 227 7.43 -2.66 7.45
C PHE A 227 6.57 -1.95 8.49
N ILE A 228 5.73 -1.00 8.08
CA ILE A 228 4.82 -0.30 9.00
C ILE A 228 3.80 -1.26 9.59
N VAL A 229 3.19 -2.11 8.77
CA VAL A 229 2.18 -3.09 9.23
C VAL A 229 2.80 -4.14 10.14
N ASP A 230 3.99 -4.64 9.83
CA ASP A 230 4.66 -5.70 10.59
C ASP A 230 5.15 -5.23 11.98
N ASN A 231 5.39 -3.92 12.17
CA ASN A 231 5.95 -3.35 13.41
C ASN A 231 4.95 -2.48 14.19
N ALA A 232 3.77 -2.18 13.64
CA ALA A 232 2.71 -1.47 14.36
C ALA A 232 1.81 -2.46 15.12
N PRO A 233 1.48 -2.20 16.41
CA PRO A 233 0.48 -2.98 17.13
C PRO A 233 -0.85 -3.02 16.39
N THR A 234 -1.55 -4.15 16.43
CA THR A 234 -2.81 -4.39 15.71
C THR A 234 -3.87 -3.34 16.01
N HIS A 235 -4.02 -2.94 17.28
CA HIS A 235 -4.93 -1.88 17.70
C HIS A 235 -4.51 -0.47 17.25
N GLN A 236 -3.23 -0.27 16.91
CA GLN A 236 -2.68 1.02 16.45
C GLN A 236 -2.43 1.11 14.93
N GLN A 237 -2.75 0.08 14.15
CA GLN A 237 -2.50 0.10 12.70
C GLN A 237 -3.20 1.27 11.99
N ASN A 238 -4.39 1.65 12.45
CA ASN A 238 -5.10 2.82 11.93
C ASN A 238 -4.34 4.12 12.19
N ASP A 239 -3.75 4.26 13.39
CA ASP A 239 -2.93 5.42 13.75
C ASP A 239 -1.60 5.44 12.98
N ALA A 240 -0.97 4.27 12.79
CA ALA A 240 0.23 4.13 11.97
C ALA A 240 -0.03 4.53 10.51
N ASN A 241 -1.15 4.09 9.92
CA ASN A 241 -1.58 4.50 8.59
C ASN A 241 -1.88 6.01 8.51
N ALA A 242 -2.46 6.60 9.56
CA ALA A 242 -2.67 8.04 9.62
C ALA A 242 -1.33 8.82 9.66
N TRP A 243 -0.36 8.37 10.45
CA TRP A 243 0.99 8.95 10.48
C TRP A 243 1.72 8.80 9.14
N ALA A 244 1.60 7.65 8.48
CA ALA A 244 2.11 7.41 7.13
C ALA A 244 1.56 8.40 6.12
N SER A 245 0.24 8.63 6.13
CA SER A 245 -0.40 9.62 5.25
C SER A 245 0.09 11.05 5.51
N ARG A 246 0.26 11.43 6.79
CA ARG A 246 0.83 12.74 7.18
C ARG A 246 2.26 12.90 6.70
N MET A 247 3.12 11.89 6.91
CA MET A 247 4.51 11.94 6.42
C MET A 247 4.58 12.03 4.91
N SER A 248 3.66 11.35 4.20
CA SER A 248 3.54 11.49 2.76
C SER A 248 3.19 12.92 2.34
N GLY A 249 2.23 13.55 3.01
CA GLY A 249 1.85 14.94 2.77
C GLY A 249 3.00 15.92 3.02
N PHE A 250 3.71 15.78 4.14
CA PHE A 250 4.88 16.61 4.46
C PHE A 250 6.00 16.44 3.44
N GLY A 251 6.31 15.21 3.04
CA GLY A 251 7.33 14.94 2.02
C GLY A 251 7.01 15.61 0.68
N ASN A 252 5.77 15.54 0.23
CA ASN A 252 5.32 16.21 -1.00
C ASN A 252 5.44 17.74 -0.91
N ILE A 253 5.02 18.35 0.21
CA ILE A 253 5.14 19.79 0.42
C ILE A 253 6.62 20.22 0.39
N LEU A 254 7.50 19.53 1.12
CA LEU A 254 8.94 19.87 1.15
C LEU A 254 9.60 19.67 -0.22
N GLY A 255 9.21 18.62 -0.92
CA GLY A 255 9.68 18.30 -2.27
C GLY A 255 9.32 19.37 -3.29
N TYR A 256 8.03 19.74 -3.38
CA TYR A 256 7.58 20.79 -4.30
C TYR A 256 8.04 22.19 -3.90
N LEU A 257 8.16 22.48 -2.60
CA LEU A 257 8.76 23.71 -2.11
C LEU A 257 10.21 23.84 -2.59
N SER A 258 10.99 22.77 -2.41
CA SER A 258 12.37 22.70 -2.91
C SER A 258 12.42 22.87 -4.43
N GLY A 259 11.46 22.26 -5.15
CA GLY A 259 11.29 22.42 -6.59
C GLY A 259 10.99 23.85 -7.06
N TYR A 260 10.32 24.67 -6.23
CA TYR A 260 9.95 26.05 -6.55
C TYR A 260 11.10 27.04 -6.30
N VAL A 261 11.82 26.87 -5.18
CA VAL A 261 12.95 27.74 -4.81
C VAL A 261 14.05 27.65 -5.87
N ASN A 262 14.70 28.77 -6.19
CA ASN A 262 15.87 28.78 -7.09
C ASN A 262 17.08 28.17 -6.37
N LEU A 263 17.19 26.84 -6.37
CA LEU A 263 18.18 26.12 -5.59
C LEU A 263 19.63 26.40 -6.04
N PRO A 264 19.97 26.45 -7.34
CA PRO A 264 21.33 26.78 -7.78
C PRO A 264 21.86 28.11 -7.22
N ARG A 265 20.98 29.08 -6.93
CA ARG A 265 21.39 30.35 -6.34
C ARG A 265 21.84 30.23 -4.88
N TYR A 266 21.20 29.36 -4.09
CA TYR A 266 21.48 29.22 -2.65
C TYR A 266 22.38 28.03 -2.32
N LEU A 267 22.25 26.95 -3.10
CA LEU A 267 22.87 25.64 -2.91
C LEU A 267 23.70 25.23 -4.13
N GLY A 268 24.24 26.20 -4.88
CA GLY A 268 25.02 25.96 -6.10
C GLY A 268 26.27 25.09 -5.89
N PHE A 269 26.74 24.94 -4.65
CA PHE A 269 27.79 23.98 -4.30
C PHE A 269 27.43 22.53 -4.61
N PHE A 270 26.16 22.15 -4.50
CA PHE A 270 25.69 20.78 -4.78
C PHE A 270 25.43 20.52 -6.27
N GLY A 271 25.28 21.57 -7.08
CA GLY A 271 24.99 21.43 -8.50
C GLY A 271 24.72 22.77 -9.18
N ASN A 272 25.02 22.83 -10.47
CA ASN A 272 24.83 24.01 -11.31
C ASN A 272 23.43 24.12 -11.95
N THR A 273 22.59 23.10 -11.82
CA THR A 273 21.22 23.08 -12.38
C THR A 273 20.20 22.76 -11.28
N GLN A 274 18.96 23.22 -11.44
CA GLN A 274 17.87 22.93 -10.51
C GLN A 274 17.72 21.41 -10.26
N PHE A 275 17.72 20.62 -11.33
CA PHE A 275 17.56 19.16 -11.25
C PHE A 275 18.65 18.47 -10.43
N LYS A 276 19.92 18.88 -10.58
CA LYS A 276 21.03 18.29 -9.80
C LYS A 276 20.86 18.52 -8.30
N VAL A 277 20.57 19.76 -7.91
CA VAL A 277 20.41 20.11 -6.49
C VAL A 277 19.18 19.39 -5.91
N LEU A 278 18.09 19.26 -6.67
CA LEU A 278 16.92 18.48 -6.26
C LEU A 278 17.23 17.00 -6.04
N CYS A 279 17.98 16.37 -6.95
CA CYS A 279 18.42 14.98 -6.77
C CYS A 279 19.28 14.82 -5.52
N VAL A 280 20.18 15.77 -5.23
CA VAL A 280 20.99 15.73 -3.99
C VAL A 280 20.12 15.86 -2.74
N ILE A 281 19.15 16.78 -2.73
CA ILE A 281 18.20 16.93 -1.61
C ILE A 281 17.40 15.63 -1.41
N ALA A 282 16.90 15.03 -2.49
CA ALA A 282 16.17 13.77 -2.43
C ALA A 282 17.05 12.62 -1.90
N VAL A 283 18.31 12.52 -2.35
CA VAL A 283 19.29 11.54 -1.85
C VAL A 283 19.54 11.72 -0.36
N LEU A 284 19.80 12.95 0.10
CA LEU A 284 20.03 13.24 1.52
C LEU A 284 18.79 12.91 2.36
N ALA A 285 17.62 13.37 1.92
CA ALA A 285 16.36 13.11 2.62
C ALA A 285 16.05 11.60 2.70
N LEU A 286 16.20 10.86 1.61
CA LEU A 286 15.97 9.43 1.58
C LEU A 286 16.98 8.70 2.48
N THR A 287 18.26 9.04 2.40
CA THR A 287 19.32 8.43 3.23
C THR A 287 19.06 8.65 4.72
N ILE A 288 18.74 9.88 5.11
CA ILE A 288 18.50 10.25 6.52
C ILE A 288 17.24 9.55 7.03
N THR A 289 16.13 9.64 6.31
CA THR A 289 14.84 9.10 6.77
C THR A 289 14.81 7.57 6.80
N VAL A 290 15.37 6.91 5.79
CA VAL A 290 15.53 5.44 5.77
C VAL A 290 16.53 5.01 6.83
N GLY A 291 17.65 5.72 6.98
CA GLY A 291 18.65 5.45 8.01
C GLY A 291 18.05 5.51 9.41
N ILE A 292 17.34 6.58 9.75
CA ILE A 292 16.65 6.72 11.04
C ILE A 292 15.62 5.60 11.23
N SER A 293 14.76 5.34 10.25
CA SER A 293 13.70 4.31 10.39
C SER A 293 14.30 2.92 10.61
N CYS A 294 15.29 2.55 9.80
CA CYS A 294 15.94 1.23 9.88
C CYS A 294 16.81 1.06 11.12
N LEU A 295 17.41 2.13 11.66
CA LEU A 295 18.24 2.06 12.87
C LEU A 295 17.41 2.15 14.16
N SER A 296 16.33 2.91 14.18
CA SER A 296 15.52 3.14 15.37
C SER A 296 14.48 2.06 15.63
N ILE A 297 13.96 1.40 14.59
CA ILE A 297 12.87 0.42 14.72
C ILE A 297 13.43 -0.98 14.54
N GLN A 298 13.58 -1.72 15.63
CA GLN A 298 14.09 -3.09 15.63
C GLN A 298 13.07 -4.09 15.10
N GLU A 299 13.42 -4.76 14.00
CA GLU A 299 12.59 -5.79 13.40
C GLU A 299 12.94 -7.14 14.05
N ARG A 300 11.94 -7.95 14.41
CA ARG A 300 12.15 -9.29 15.00
C ARG A 300 13.01 -10.14 14.07
N ASP A 301 13.90 -10.97 14.64
CA ASP A 301 14.75 -11.86 13.84
C ASP A 301 13.88 -12.96 13.18
N PRO A 302 13.73 -12.94 11.84
CA PRO A 302 12.86 -13.89 11.14
C PRO A 302 13.43 -15.31 11.14
N ARG A 303 14.68 -15.53 11.58
CA ARG A 303 15.29 -16.86 11.72
C ARG A 303 14.76 -17.63 12.92
N LEU A 304 14.12 -16.93 13.86
CA LEU A 304 13.44 -17.53 15.00
C LEU A 304 12.06 -18.09 14.61
N GLU A 305 11.54 -17.70 13.45
CA GLU A 305 10.34 -18.30 12.87
C GLU A 305 10.71 -19.62 12.18
N GLY A 306 9.85 -20.65 12.31
CA GLY A 306 10.03 -21.92 11.63
C GLY A 306 10.24 -21.78 10.11
N ASN A 307 10.73 -22.83 9.45
CA ASN A 307 10.98 -22.77 8.01
C ASN A 307 9.67 -22.47 7.26
N PRO A 308 9.67 -21.50 6.31
CA PRO A 308 8.46 -21.18 5.57
C PRO A 308 8.03 -22.41 4.75
N PRO A 309 6.73 -22.68 4.62
CA PRO A 309 6.25 -23.81 3.83
C PRO A 309 6.75 -23.71 2.37
N PRO A 310 7.11 -24.85 1.75
CA PRO A 310 7.67 -24.86 0.39
C PRO A 310 6.67 -24.26 -0.60
N GLN A 311 7.11 -23.26 -1.39
CA GLN A 311 6.23 -22.63 -2.38
C GLN A 311 5.92 -23.60 -3.51
N LYS A 312 4.64 -23.87 -3.71
CA LYS A 312 4.16 -24.44 -4.97
C LYS A 312 3.86 -23.27 -5.93
N GLY A 313 4.89 -22.79 -6.61
CA GLY A 313 4.77 -21.86 -7.74
C GLY A 313 5.54 -20.54 -7.62
N GLY A 314 5.99 -20.00 -8.76
CA GLY A 314 6.77 -18.76 -8.84
C GLY A 314 5.92 -17.51 -9.10
N VAL A 315 6.55 -16.41 -9.53
CA VAL A 315 5.85 -15.15 -9.88
C VAL A 315 4.72 -15.37 -10.89
N LEU A 316 4.89 -16.31 -11.83
CA LEU A 316 3.85 -16.66 -12.79
C LEU A 316 2.62 -17.31 -12.13
N SER A 317 2.80 -18.17 -11.12
CA SER A 317 1.66 -18.76 -10.41
C SER A 317 0.89 -17.69 -9.65
N PHE A 318 1.59 -16.70 -9.06
CA PHE A 318 0.95 -15.53 -8.45
C PHE A 318 0.07 -14.77 -9.44
N PHE A 319 0.55 -14.47 -10.66
CA PHE A 319 -0.27 -13.79 -11.66
C PHE A 319 -1.45 -14.65 -12.16
N VAL A 320 -1.27 -15.97 -12.28
CA VAL A 320 -2.34 -16.91 -12.64
C VAL A 320 -3.40 -16.97 -11.53
N GLU A 321 -2.99 -17.03 -10.27
CA GLU A 321 -3.87 -16.99 -9.10
C GLU A 321 -4.59 -15.65 -9.03
N LEU A 322 -3.89 -14.53 -9.21
CA LEU A 322 -4.47 -13.20 -9.27
C LEU A 322 -5.55 -13.10 -10.36
N TYR A 323 -5.29 -13.65 -11.54
CA TYR A 323 -6.27 -13.71 -12.63
C TYR A 323 -7.49 -14.58 -12.29
N ARG A 324 -7.31 -15.73 -11.63
CA ARG A 324 -8.43 -16.55 -11.14
C ARG A 324 -9.23 -15.81 -10.06
N SER A 325 -8.55 -15.16 -9.11
CA SER A 325 -9.15 -14.37 -8.05
C SER A 325 -9.92 -13.17 -8.60
N MET A 326 -9.43 -12.51 -9.66
CA MET A 326 -10.17 -11.46 -10.36
C MET A 326 -11.53 -11.92 -10.90
N LYS A 327 -11.63 -13.18 -11.35
CA LYS A 327 -12.93 -13.74 -11.79
C LYS A 327 -13.88 -13.99 -10.61
N ARG A 328 -13.35 -14.28 -9.42
CA ARG A 328 -14.09 -14.62 -8.20
C ARG A 328 -14.36 -13.44 -7.27
N LEU A 329 -13.98 -12.22 -7.66
CA LEU A 329 -14.18 -11.02 -6.85
C LEU A 329 -15.65 -10.82 -6.45
N PRO A 330 -15.89 -10.34 -5.21
CA PRO A 330 -17.15 -9.72 -4.81
C PRO A 330 -17.67 -8.72 -5.86
N PRO A 331 -18.97 -8.69 -6.17
CA PRO A 331 -19.54 -7.72 -7.11
C PRO A 331 -19.21 -6.27 -6.78
N GLN A 332 -19.24 -5.88 -5.50
CA GLN A 332 -18.94 -4.51 -5.09
C GLN A 332 -17.47 -4.16 -5.30
N VAL A 333 -16.54 -5.03 -4.88
CA VAL A 333 -15.10 -4.82 -5.12
C VAL A 333 -14.79 -4.75 -6.62
N ARG A 334 -15.45 -5.58 -7.45
CA ARG A 334 -15.31 -5.52 -8.92
C ARG A 334 -15.72 -4.16 -9.48
N LYS A 335 -16.81 -3.56 -8.97
CA LYS A 335 -17.24 -2.21 -9.37
C LYS A 335 -16.21 -1.16 -8.96
N VAL A 336 -15.69 -1.21 -7.74
CA VAL A 336 -14.62 -0.29 -7.28
C VAL A 336 -13.37 -0.39 -8.16
N CYS A 337 -12.92 -1.60 -8.48
CA CYS A 337 -11.80 -1.82 -9.41
C CYS A 337 -12.09 -1.27 -10.82
N ALA A 338 -13.31 -1.41 -11.33
CA ALA A 338 -13.69 -0.85 -12.63
C ALA A 338 -13.63 0.69 -12.63
N VAL A 339 -14.10 1.35 -11.56
CA VAL A 339 -13.97 2.80 -11.42
C VAL A 339 -12.50 3.21 -11.39
N GLN A 340 -11.68 2.53 -10.58
CA GLN A 340 -10.23 2.78 -10.52
C GLN A 340 -9.55 2.63 -11.87
N PHE A 341 -9.91 1.60 -12.64
CA PHE A 341 -9.37 1.38 -13.97
C PHE A 341 -9.54 2.62 -14.86
N PHE A 342 -10.76 3.16 -14.98
CA PHE A 342 -11.01 4.34 -15.81
C PHE A 342 -10.46 5.63 -15.19
N ALA A 343 -10.52 5.78 -13.86
CA ALA A 343 -9.98 6.96 -13.18
C ALA A 343 -8.47 7.10 -13.41
N TRP A 344 -7.72 5.99 -13.37
CA TRP A 344 -6.26 6.01 -13.55
C TRP A 344 -5.80 6.23 -14.99
N ILE A 345 -6.68 6.05 -15.99
CA ILE A 345 -6.41 6.54 -17.35
C ILE A 345 -6.27 8.07 -17.35
N GLY A 346 -7.04 8.77 -16.50
CA GLY A 346 -6.99 10.23 -16.37
C GLY A 346 -5.95 10.75 -15.38
N TRP A 347 -5.76 10.08 -14.24
CA TRP A 347 -4.76 10.50 -13.25
C TRP A 347 -3.33 10.37 -13.76
N PHE A 348 -3.03 9.35 -14.53
CA PHE A 348 -1.66 9.09 -14.97
C PHE A 348 -1.06 10.26 -15.79
N PRO A 349 -1.71 10.76 -16.85
CA PRO A 349 -1.17 11.92 -17.58
C PRO A 349 -1.12 13.20 -16.74
N PHE A 350 -2.06 13.39 -15.80
CA PHE A 350 -2.01 14.52 -14.88
C PHE A 350 -0.73 14.47 -14.02
N LEU A 351 -0.43 13.33 -13.40
CA LEU A 351 0.72 13.18 -12.50
C LEU A 351 2.06 13.45 -13.20
N PHE A 352 2.22 13.04 -14.45
CA PHE A 352 3.51 13.14 -15.16
C PHE A 352 3.65 14.35 -16.07
N TYR A 353 2.55 14.96 -16.53
CA TYR A 353 2.62 16.05 -17.52
C TYR A 353 2.13 17.40 -17.00
N ILE A 354 1.56 17.50 -15.80
CA ILE A 354 1.00 18.77 -15.33
C ILE A 354 2.05 19.89 -15.20
N THR A 355 3.27 19.55 -14.79
CA THR A 355 4.38 20.53 -14.74
C THR A 355 4.76 21.01 -16.13
N THR A 356 4.72 20.13 -17.13
CA THR A 356 4.96 20.46 -18.53
C THR A 356 3.83 21.33 -19.09
N TYR A 357 2.57 21.02 -18.77
CA TYR A 357 1.40 21.84 -19.15
C TYR A 357 1.51 23.29 -18.65
N ILE A 358 1.80 23.48 -17.37
CA ILE A 358 2.00 24.82 -16.80
C ILE A 358 3.23 25.48 -17.44
N GLY A 359 4.27 24.69 -17.69
CA GLY A 359 5.47 25.17 -18.36
C GLY A 359 5.17 25.71 -19.76
N GLU A 360 4.33 25.02 -20.54
CA GLU A 360 3.89 25.44 -21.89
C GLU A 360 3.18 26.79 -21.85
N ILE A 361 2.24 26.98 -20.92
CA ILE A 361 1.55 28.26 -20.73
C ILE A 361 2.54 29.38 -20.36
N TYR A 362 3.52 29.07 -19.52
CA TYR A 362 4.53 30.05 -19.09
C TYR A 362 5.45 30.49 -20.24
N VAL A 363 5.91 29.56 -21.08
CA VAL A 363 6.88 29.86 -22.15
C VAL A 363 6.26 30.48 -23.40
N GLU A 364 4.97 30.24 -23.63
CA GLU A 364 4.22 30.72 -24.79
C GLU A 364 4.44 32.22 -25.11
N PRO A 365 4.20 33.18 -24.18
CA PRO A 365 4.39 34.60 -24.47
C PRO A 365 5.83 34.93 -24.86
N TYR A 366 6.81 34.28 -24.25
CA TYR A 366 8.23 34.50 -24.57
C TYR A 366 8.56 34.04 -25.99
N PHE A 367 8.05 32.88 -26.42
CA PHE A 367 8.28 32.38 -27.78
C PHE A 367 7.54 33.17 -28.86
N VAL A 368 6.38 33.75 -28.53
CA VAL A 368 5.67 34.67 -29.42
C VAL A 368 6.44 35.98 -29.59
N GLU A 369 6.97 36.55 -28.50
CA GLU A 369 7.74 37.79 -28.54
C GLU A 369 9.11 37.61 -29.23
N ASN A 370 9.78 36.48 -28.99
CA ASN A 370 11.11 36.20 -29.54
C ASN A 370 11.18 34.81 -30.20
N PRO A 371 10.78 34.69 -31.48
CA PRO A 371 10.78 33.40 -32.20
C PRO A 371 12.17 32.79 -32.48
N HIS A 372 13.25 33.55 -32.30
CA HIS A 372 14.63 33.13 -32.63
C HIS A 372 15.55 33.08 -31.40
N MET A 373 15.03 32.68 -30.24
CA MET A 373 15.86 32.47 -29.04
C MET A 373 16.96 31.43 -29.28
N SER A 374 18.11 31.65 -28.64
CA SER A 374 19.18 30.66 -28.63
C SER A 374 18.79 29.41 -27.81
N PRO A 375 19.38 28.23 -28.08
CA PRO A 375 19.08 27.01 -27.31
C PRO A 375 19.28 27.16 -25.79
N LYS A 376 20.28 27.96 -25.37
CA LYS A 376 20.55 28.23 -23.96
C LYS A 376 19.47 29.08 -23.29
N GLU A 377 18.93 30.06 -24.01
CA GLU A 377 17.83 30.91 -23.53
C GLU A 377 16.53 30.11 -23.44
N ILE A 378 16.27 29.23 -24.40
CA ILE A 378 15.14 28.29 -24.39
C ILE A 378 15.21 27.42 -23.13
N ASP A 379 16.35 26.80 -22.85
CA ASP A 379 16.53 25.94 -21.68
C ASP A 379 16.39 26.72 -20.35
N ALA A 380 16.95 27.93 -20.26
CA ALA A 380 16.80 28.77 -19.08
C ALA A 380 15.34 29.21 -18.84
N THR A 381 14.59 29.46 -19.92
CA THR A 381 13.17 29.82 -19.84
C THR A 381 12.34 28.61 -19.39
N TRP A 382 12.62 27.41 -19.91
CA TRP A 382 11.98 26.17 -19.46
C TRP A 382 12.32 25.80 -18.01
N GLU A 383 13.52 26.10 -17.54
CA GLU A 383 13.89 25.90 -16.13
C GLU A 383 13.04 26.79 -15.21
N ARG A 384 12.81 28.05 -15.59
CA ARG A 384 11.87 28.95 -14.87
C ARG A 384 10.44 28.45 -14.95
N ALA A 385 10.00 28.00 -16.12
CA ALA A 385 8.67 27.44 -16.35
C ALA A 385 8.39 26.22 -15.46
N THR A 386 9.38 25.33 -15.35
CA THR A 386 9.33 24.14 -14.47
C THR A 386 9.15 24.54 -13.01
N ARG A 387 9.81 25.61 -12.57
CA ARG A 387 9.66 26.14 -11.20
C ARG A 387 8.27 26.72 -10.93
N ILE A 388 7.61 27.29 -11.92
CA ILE A 388 6.21 27.72 -11.78
C ILE A 388 5.27 26.51 -11.72
N GLY A 389 5.54 25.46 -12.50
CA GLY A 389 4.78 24.21 -12.38
C GLY A 389 4.97 23.51 -11.04
N THR A 390 6.19 23.50 -10.47
CA THR A 390 6.43 22.97 -9.11
C THR A 390 5.71 23.80 -8.04
N PHE A 391 5.60 25.12 -8.22
CA PHE A 391 4.77 25.96 -7.35
C PHE A 391 3.30 25.56 -7.39
N ALA A 392 2.75 25.27 -8.56
CA ALA A 392 1.36 24.78 -8.64
C ALA A 392 1.19 23.43 -7.94
N LEU A 393 2.15 22.52 -8.09
CA LEU A 393 2.17 21.24 -7.35
C LEU A 393 2.29 21.44 -5.83
N LEU A 394 2.96 22.49 -5.37
CA LEU A 394 3.02 22.86 -3.95
C LEU A 394 1.63 23.25 -3.42
N ILE A 395 0.89 24.10 -4.14
CA ILE A 395 -0.49 24.47 -3.75
C ILE A 395 -1.44 23.25 -3.84
N PHE A 396 -1.26 22.40 -4.84
CA PHE A 396 -1.94 21.10 -4.93
C PHE A 396 -1.66 20.23 -3.70
N ALA A 397 -0.41 20.15 -3.22
CA ALA A 397 -0.06 19.36 -2.04
C ALA A 397 -0.71 19.89 -0.77
N PHE A 398 -0.77 21.22 -0.57
CA PHE A 398 -1.51 21.84 0.54
C PHE A 398 -3.00 21.54 0.46
N THR A 399 -3.60 21.69 -0.72
CA THR A 399 -5.02 21.44 -0.93
C THR A 399 -5.36 19.96 -0.71
N ASN A 400 -4.53 19.05 -1.21
CA ASN A 400 -4.65 17.62 -0.97
C ASN A 400 -4.53 17.28 0.53
N LEU A 401 -3.55 17.84 1.24
CA LEU A 401 -3.39 17.58 2.68
C LEU A 401 -4.60 18.11 3.46
N ALA A 402 -5.08 19.31 3.14
CA ALA A 402 -6.28 19.87 3.76
C ALA A 402 -7.52 19.00 3.47
N ALA A 403 -7.72 18.59 2.22
CA ALA A 403 -8.83 17.72 1.82
C ALA A 403 -8.76 16.34 2.50
N ALA A 404 -7.57 15.73 2.60
CA ALA A 404 -7.37 14.44 3.26
C ALA A 404 -7.68 14.49 4.76
N VAL A 405 -7.54 15.65 5.41
CA VAL A 405 -7.90 15.84 6.83
C VAL A 405 -9.37 16.21 7.00
N VAL A 406 -9.92 17.08 6.15
CA VAL A 406 -11.27 17.63 6.31
C VAL A 406 -12.35 16.70 5.78
N LEU A 407 -12.16 16.08 4.62
CA LEU A 407 -13.22 15.29 3.97
C LEU A 407 -13.70 14.08 4.80
N PRO A 408 -12.81 13.30 5.44
CA PRO A 408 -13.26 12.20 6.30
C PRO A 408 -14.10 12.65 7.51
N LEU A 409 -14.03 13.92 7.91
CA LEU A 409 -14.84 14.46 9.01
C LEU A 409 -16.25 14.85 8.55
N LEU A 410 -16.44 15.10 7.26
CA LEU A 410 -17.71 15.55 6.67
C LEU A 410 -18.54 14.39 6.10
N ILE A 411 -17.87 13.31 5.69
CA ILE A 411 -18.48 12.16 5.02
C ILE A 411 -18.89 11.11 6.05
N ALA A 412 -20.15 10.67 5.97
CA ALA A 412 -20.65 9.58 6.81
C ALA A 412 -20.01 8.22 6.41
N PRO A 413 -19.60 7.38 7.37
CA PRO A 413 -19.09 6.04 7.07
C PRO A 413 -20.19 5.17 6.43
N GLY A 414 -19.83 4.43 5.37
CA GLY A 414 -20.79 3.63 4.60
C GLY A 414 -21.22 2.31 5.25
N PHE A 415 -20.56 1.91 6.34
CA PHE A 415 -20.90 0.74 7.15
C PHE A 415 -20.28 0.91 8.55
N GLU A 416 -21.10 0.82 9.60
CA GLU A 416 -20.62 0.69 10.98
C GLU A 416 -20.95 -0.71 11.48
N PRO A 417 -19.95 -1.51 11.89
CA PRO A 417 -20.22 -2.85 12.40
C PRO A 417 -21.09 -2.73 13.68
N PRO A 418 -22.06 -3.64 13.88
CA PRO A 418 -22.88 -3.62 15.08
C PRO A 418 -21.98 -3.68 16.31
N SER A 419 -22.19 -2.76 17.25
CA SER A 419 -21.45 -2.77 18.50
C SER A 419 -21.65 -4.12 19.18
N PRO A 420 -20.59 -4.80 19.65
CA PRO A 420 -20.76 -6.01 20.43
C PRO A 420 -21.62 -5.66 21.64
N GLN A 421 -22.87 -6.14 21.64
CA GLN A 421 -23.71 -5.99 22.81
C GLN A 421 -22.97 -6.69 23.95
N PRO A 422 -22.73 -6.02 25.09
CA PRO A 422 -22.18 -6.72 26.24
C PRO A 422 -23.14 -7.86 26.55
N HIS A 423 -22.62 -9.09 26.47
CA HIS A 423 -23.36 -10.26 26.93
C HIS A 423 -23.66 -10.03 28.41
N THR A 424 -24.85 -9.54 28.72
CA THR A 424 -25.35 -9.55 30.08
C THR A 424 -25.63 -11.01 30.40
N PRO A 425 -25.00 -11.61 31.43
CA PRO A 425 -25.12 -13.05 31.70
C PRO A 425 -26.52 -13.54 32.11
N LEU A 426 -27.59 -12.76 31.93
CA LEU A 426 -28.89 -12.98 32.58
C LEU A 426 -30.13 -12.60 31.76
N THR A 427 -30.10 -12.66 30.42
CA THR A 427 -31.36 -12.59 29.64
C THR A 427 -31.62 -13.90 28.88
N PRO A 428 -32.51 -14.78 29.39
CA PRO A 428 -32.86 -16.02 28.70
C PRO A 428 -33.96 -15.74 27.69
N HIS A 429 -33.61 -15.35 26.46
CA HIS A 429 -34.53 -15.49 25.33
C HIS A 429 -33.78 -15.84 24.04
N ALA A 430 -33.80 -17.12 23.70
CA ALA A 430 -33.74 -17.58 22.32
C ALA A 430 -34.67 -18.80 22.18
N TYR A 431 -35.68 -18.64 21.34
CA TYR A 431 -36.65 -19.64 20.95
C TYR A 431 -35.96 -20.90 20.43
N THR A 432 -36.29 -22.05 21.02
CA THR A 432 -36.02 -23.36 20.41
C THR A 432 -37.34 -24.15 20.31
N PRO A 433 -37.59 -24.87 19.21
CA PRO A 433 -38.87 -25.51 18.96
C PRO A 433 -39.03 -26.80 19.78
N THR A 434 -40.07 -26.81 20.62
CA THR A 434 -40.85 -27.96 21.13
C THR A 434 -40.20 -29.35 21.17
N THR A 435 -39.77 -29.76 22.36
CA THR A 435 -39.90 -31.14 22.87
C THR A 435 -40.25 -31.11 24.37
N PRO A 436 -41.24 -31.90 24.86
CA PRO A 436 -41.73 -31.79 26.24
C PRO A 436 -41.07 -32.77 27.22
N ARG A 437 -40.95 -32.33 28.49
CA ARG A 437 -40.45 -33.02 29.73
C ARG A 437 -38.95 -32.80 29.97
N SER A 438 -38.50 -32.21 31.07
CA SER A 438 -38.80 -32.55 32.46
C SER A 438 -38.68 -31.35 33.44
N MET A 439 -39.39 -31.45 34.57
CA MET A 439 -39.34 -30.52 35.71
C MET A 439 -38.32 -31.01 36.74
N THR A 440 -37.48 -30.11 37.26
CA THR A 440 -36.79 -30.10 38.59
C THR A 440 -35.78 -28.94 38.51
N GLY A 441 -35.80 -27.85 39.28
CA GLY A 441 -36.12 -27.68 40.69
C GLY A 441 -34.84 -27.78 41.52
N SER A 442 -34.17 -26.65 41.81
CA SER A 442 -33.28 -26.43 42.98
C SER A 442 -32.45 -25.14 42.83
N ASP A 443 -32.98 -24.04 43.38
CA ASP A 443 -32.18 -22.90 43.86
C ASP A 443 -31.35 -23.35 45.07
N TYR A 444 -30.00 -23.38 44.99
CA TYR A 444 -29.19 -23.63 46.20
C TYR A 444 -27.79 -23.00 46.27
N PHE A 445 -27.35 -22.15 45.34
CA PHE A 445 -26.08 -21.42 45.52
C PHE A 445 -26.19 -19.95 45.07
N ALA A 446 -26.60 -19.12 46.03
CA ALA A 446 -26.40 -17.68 45.98
C ALA A 446 -24.93 -17.37 46.33
N TYR A 447 -24.17 -16.84 45.38
CA TYR A 447 -22.83 -16.30 45.62
C TYR A 447 -22.96 -14.82 46.00
N THR A 448 -22.58 -14.49 47.23
CA THR A 448 -22.50 -13.12 47.74
C THR A 448 -21.24 -12.45 47.18
N PRO A 449 -21.31 -11.34 46.43
CA PRO A 449 -20.10 -10.70 45.93
C PRO A 449 -19.36 -10.01 47.08
N GLN A 450 -18.13 -10.43 47.30
CA GLN A 450 -17.18 -9.76 48.19
C GLN A 450 -16.74 -8.45 47.51
N HIS A 451 -16.96 -7.31 48.18
CA HIS A 451 -16.46 -6.01 47.77
C HIS A 451 -14.92 -6.02 47.71
N SER A 452 -14.36 -6.26 46.52
CA SER A 452 -12.99 -5.87 46.18
C SER A 452 -13.08 -4.65 45.28
N THR A 453 -12.82 -3.48 45.87
CA THR A 453 -12.64 -2.23 45.13
C THR A 453 -11.31 -2.27 44.40
N SER A 454 -11.24 -2.95 43.25
CA SER A 454 -10.20 -2.64 42.26
C SER A 454 -10.62 -1.34 41.58
N LYS A 455 -9.89 -0.27 41.88
CA LYS A 455 -9.99 0.98 41.14
C LYS A 455 -9.54 0.68 39.71
N LEU A 456 -10.49 0.37 38.83
CA LEU A 456 -10.30 0.51 37.39
C LEU A 456 -9.85 1.94 37.15
N ASN A 457 -8.56 2.11 36.83
CA ASN A 457 -8.04 3.35 36.29
C ASN A 457 -8.70 3.57 34.93
N LEU A 458 -9.90 4.15 34.95
CA LEU A 458 -10.45 4.87 33.82
C LEU A 458 -9.43 5.97 33.51
N SER A 459 -8.57 5.71 32.53
CA SER A 459 -7.70 6.73 31.97
C SER A 459 -8.56 7.94 31.63
N GLU A 460 -8.20 9.11 32.16
CA GLU A 460 -8.89 10.33 31.79
C GLU A 460 -8.88 10.45 30.26
N PRO A 461 -10.03 10.75 29.61
CA PRO A 461 -10.06 10.86 28.17
C PRO A 461 -9.06 11.92 27.74
N SER A 462 -8.24 11.54 26.76
CA SER A 462 -7.19 12.40 26.19
C SER A 462 -7.77 13.76 25.83
N ARG A 463 -6.97 14.81 25.92
CA ARG A 463 -7.37 16.18 25.54
C ARG A 463 -7.98 16.21 24.12
N TRP A 464 -7.56 15.29 23.24
CA TRP A 464 -8.10 15.06 21.90
C TRP A 464 -9.46 14.36 21.88
N GLU A 465 -9.73 13.39 22.77
CA GLU A 465 -11.04 12.74 22.88
C GLU A 465 -12.09 13.72 23.44
N ARG A 466 -11.69 14.61 24.35
CA ARG A 466 -12.54 15.72 24.84
C ARG A 466 -12.84 16.75 23.74
N ILE A 467 -11.94 16.92 22.77
CA ILE A 467 -12.17 17.82 21.63
C ILE A 467 -13.01 17.12 20.56
N LYS A 468 -12.77 15.84 20.29
CA LYS A 468 -13.55 15.02 19.36
C LYS A 468 -15.01 14.85 19.82
N SER A 469 -15.23 14.70 21.12
CA SER A 469 -16.59 14.67 21.73
C SER A 469 -17.28 16.03 21.81
N ARG A 470 -16.52 17.13 21.69
CA ARG A 470 -17.06 18.52 21.64
C ARG A 470 -17.24 19.04 20.21
N MET A 471 -16.71 18.35 19.21
CA MET A 471 -17.04 18.63 17.82
C MET A 471 -18.44 18.05 17.58
N PRO A 472 -19.43 18.86 17.14
CA PRO A 472 -20.66 18.30 16.62
C PRO A 472 -20.29 17.32 15.50
N SER A 473 -20.90 16.13 15.44
CA SER A 473 -20.80 15.29 14.25
C SER A 473 -21.46 16.03 13.10
N VAL A 474 -20.70 16.88 12.40
CA VAL A 474 -21.14 17.55 11.16
C VAL A 474 -21.07 16.52 10.02
N GLN A 475 -21.65 15.36 10.26
CA GLN A 475 -21.88 14.35 9.23
C GLN A 475 -23.18 14.75 8.57
N MET A 476 -23.09 15.23 7.33
CA MET A 476 -24.28 15.51 6.54
C MET A 476 -24.79 14.16 6.01
N SER A 477 -25.96 13.70 6.45
CA SER A 477 -26.53 12.41 5.99
C SER A 477 -26.69 12.34 4.47
N ALA A 478 -26.78 13.49 3.79
CA ALA A 478 -26.85 13.59 2.34
C ALA A 478 -25.50 13.41 1.61
N PHE A 479 -24.36 13.48 2.32
CA PHE A 479 -23.01 13.47 1.75
C PHE A 479 -22.29 12.14 2.04
N THR A 480 -22.71 11.10 1.34
CA THR A 480 -22.12 9.76 1.44
C THR A 480 -20.78 9.66 0.70
N LEU A 481 -19.99 8.62 1.00
CA LEU A 481 -18.66 8.42 0.42
C LEU A 481 -18.72 8.24 -1.11
N ARG A 482 -19.70 7.50 -1.62
CA ARG A 482 -19.97 7.34 -3.05
C ARG A 482 -20.28 8.67 -3.72
N ARG A 483 -21.16 9.50 -3.13
CA ARG A 483 -21.51 10.82 -3.69
C ARG A 483 -20.30 11.75 -3.72
N ALA A 484 -19.52 11.78 -2.64
CA ALA A 484 -18.26 12.51 -2.59
C ALA A 484 -17.28 12.05 -3.68
N TRP A 485 -17.19 10.73 -3.91
CA TRP A 485 -16.31 10.17 -4.93
C TRP A 485 -16.78 10.47 -6.37
N ILE A 486 -18.09 10.43 -6.64
CA ILE A 486 -18.66 10.88 -7.93
C ILE A 486 -18.30 12.34 -8.18
N LEU A 487 -18.54 13.21 -7.20
CA LEU A 487 -18.23 14.64 -7.31
C LEU A 487 -16.73 14.88 -7.54
N SER A 488 -15.87 14.05 -6.94
CA SER A 488 -14.43 14.12 -7.15
C SER A 488 -14.05 13.85 -8.61
N HIS A 489 -14.62 12.82 -9.24
CA HIS A 489 -14.39 12.51 -10.65
C HIS A 489 -14.96 13.60 -11.58
N LEU A 490 -16.15 14.11 -11.28
CA LEU A 490 -16.74 15.22 -12.04
C LEU A 490 -15.92 16.50 -11.92
N LEU A 491 -15.43 16.82 -10.73
CA LEU A 491 -14.56 17.97 -10.50
C LEU A 491 -13.23 17.82 -11.25
N PHE A 492 -12.62 16.63 -11.24
CA PHE A 492 -11.42 16.37 -12.03
C PHE A 492 -11.68 16.52 -13.54
N ALA A 493 -12.77 15.92 -14.04
CA ALA A 493 -13.16 16.06 -15.44
C ALA A 493 -13.39 17.52 -15.82
N ALA A 494 -14.19 18.26 -15.05
CA ALA A 494 -14.45 19.68 -15.26
C ALA A 494 -13.15 20.48 -15.26
N ALA A 495 -12.24 20.22 -14.32
CA ALA A 495 -10.95 20.89 -14.26
C ALA A 495 -10.13 20.63 -15.53
N THR A 496 -10.02 19.37 -15.98
CA THR A 496 -9.30 19.06 -17.22
C THR A 496 -9.93 19.67 -18.47
N PHE A 497 -11.26 19.83 -18.54
CA PHE A 497 -11.91 20.52 -19.67
C PHE A 497 -11.78 22.04 -19.59
N LEU A 498 -11.71 22.63 -18.40
CA LEU A 498 -11.47 24.07 -18.24
C LEU A 498 -10.14 24.51 -18.84
N THR A 499 -9.18 23.59 -19.07
CA THR A 499 -7.94 23.87 -19.79
C THR A 499 -8.14 24.44 -21.20
N PHE A 500 -9.33 24.39 -21.80
CA PHE A 500 -9.65 25.12 -23.04
C PHE A 500 -9.58 26.65 -22.89
N PHE A 501 -9.82 27.16 -21.68
CA PHE A 501 -9.97 28.59 -21.40
C PHE A 501 -8.80 29.15 -20.57
N VAL A 502 -7.79 28.32 -20.28
CA VAL A 502 -6.68 28.69 -19.40
C VAL A 502 -5.48 29.06 -20.25
N HIS A 503 -5.16 30.35 -20.28
CA HIS A 503 -4.01 30.90 -21.00
C HIS A 503 -3.00 31.60 -20.09
N ASP A 504 -3.24 31.58 -18.77
CA ASP A 504 -2.38 32.21 -17.78
C ASP A 504 -1.96 31.20 -16.69
N THR A 505 -0.72 31.36 -16.23
CA THR A 505 -0.11 30.48 -15.24
C THR A 505 -0.77 30.56 -13.86
N THR A 506 -1.34 31.72 -13.49
CA THR A 506 -2.08 31.89 -12.24
C THR A 506 -3.37 31.08 -12.29
N THR A 507 -4.10 31.19 -13.40
CA THR A 507 -5.36 30.45 -13.60
C THR A 507 -5.10 28.94 -13.67
N ALA A 508 -4.02 28.51 -14.34
CA ALA A 508 -3.58 27.12 -14.36
C ALA A 508 -3.22 26.61 -12.95
N THR A 509 -2.54 27.43 -12.16
CA THR A 509 -2.17 27.11 -10.77
C THR A 509 -3.41 26.90 -9.89
N ILE A 510 -4.40 27.79 -10.01
CA ILE A 510 -5.68 27.67 -9.27
C ILE A 510 -6.41 26.38 -9.65
N LEU A 511 -6.44 26.05 -10.95
CA LEU A 511 -7.05 24.82 -11.44
C LEU A 511 -6.37 23.57 -10.85
N VAL A 512 -5.04 23.54 -10.84
CA VAL A 512 -4.25 22.46 -10.27
C VAL A 512 -4.44 22.36 -8.76
N ALA A 513 -4.57 23.48 -8.05
CA ALA A 513 -4.91 23.48 -6.63
C ALA A 513 -6.24 22.76 -6.37
N PHE A 514 -7.29 23.08 -7.12
CA PHE A 514 -8.60 22.42 -6.98
C PHE A 514 -8.55 20.91 -7.26
N ILE A 515 -7.69 20.46 -8.18
CA ILE A 515 -7.48 19.04 -8.46
C ILE A 515 -6.88 18.28 -7.24
N GLY A 516 -6.30 18.99 -6.27
CA GLY A 516 -5.88 18.42 -4.99
C GLY A 516 -7.01 17.76 -4.21
N ILE A 517 -8.25 18.25 -4.34
CA ILE A 517 -9.43 17.68 -3.66
C ILE A 517 -9.80 16.31 -4.26
N PRO A 518 -10.01 16.16 -5.59
CA PRO A 518 -10.19 14.85 -6.21
C PRO A 518 -9.07 13.84 -5.93
N TRP A 519 -7.82 14.31 -5.82
CA TRP A 519 -6.69 13.44 -5.52
C TRP A 519 -6.79 12.81 -4.12
N ALA A 520 -7.14 13.61 -3.12
CA ALA A 520 -7.36 13.12 -1.75
C ALA A 520 -8.45 12.03 -1.70
N LEU A 521 -9.59 12.26 -2.37
CA LEU A 521 -10.67 11.28 -2.47
C LEU A 521 -10.25 10.02 -3.22
N SER A 522 -9.49 10.17 -4.33
CA SER A 522 -9.05 9.03 -5.14
C SER A 522 -8.08 8.11 -4.39
N ASN A 523 -7.33 8.65 -3.43
CA ASN A 523 -6.42 7.87 -2.58
C ASN A 523 -7.10 7.20 -1.38
N TRP A 524 -8.31 7.61 -1.01
CA TRP A 524 -8.97 7.16 0.21
C TRP A 524 -10.28 6.39 -0.04
N ALA A 525 -11.19 6.94 -0.84
CA ALA A 525 -12.52 6.38 -1.06
C ALA A 525 -12.52 4.91 -1.52
N PRO A 526 -11.64 4.46 -2.44
CA PRO A 526 -11.64 3.07 -2.90
C PRO A 526 -11.27 2.09 -1.79
N PHE A 527 -10.27 2.43 -0.97
CA PHE A 527 -9.86 1.60 0.15
C PHE A 527 -10.93 1.55 1.23
N ALA A 528 -11.57 2.69 1.51
CA ALA A 528 -12.67 2.75 2.47
C ALA A 528 -13.88 1.90 2.02
N LEU A 529 -14.26 1.96 0.73
CA LEU A 529 -15.34 1.14 0.18
C LEU A 529 -15.01 -0.36 0.19
N ILE A 530 -13.77 -0.72 -0.17
CA ILE A 530 -13.31 -2.11 -0.12
C ILE A 530 -13.30 -2.63 1.32
N ALA A 531 -12.79 -1.84 2.27
CA ALA A 531 -12.74 -2.20 3.68
C ALA A 531 -14.15 -2.38 4.27
N ALA A 532 -15.09 -1.49 3.93
CA ALA A 532 -16.49 -1.60 4.33
C ALA A 532 -17.13 -2.90 3.81
N GLU A 533 -16.92 -3.24 2.53
CA GLU A 533 -17.44 -4.47 1.93
C GLU A 533 -16.84 -5.73 2.58
N ILE A 534 -15.53 -5.74 2.85
CA ILE A 534 -14.87 -6.85 3.55
C ILE A 534 -15.48 -7.02 4.96
N SER A 535 -15.64 -5.93 5.70
CA SER A 535 -16.22 -5.96 7.04
C SER A 535 -17.67 -6.42 7.03
N LYS A 536 -18.47 -5.99 6.05
CA LYS A 536 -19.86 -6.42 5.88
C LYS A 536 -19.95 -7.93 5.61
N ARG A 537 -19.13 -8.43 4.69
CA ARG A 537 -19.09 -9.87 4.37
C ARG A 537 -18.67 -10.72 5.56
N GLU A 538 -17.70 -10.26 6.35
CA GLU A 538 -17.27 -10.93 7.57
C GLU A 538 -18.38 -10.94 8.63
N ALA A 539 -19.12 -9.84 8.79
CA ALA A 539 -20.28 -9.77 9.68
C ALA A 539 -21.41 -10.74 9.27
N ILE A 540 -21.68 -10.87 7.96
CA ILE A 540 -22.63 -11.85 7.42
C ILE A 540 -22.17 -13.28 7.70
N ARG A 541 -20.88 -13.60 7.47
CA ARG A 541 -20.31 -14.93 7.77
C ARG A 541 -20.41 -15.29 9.26
N ARG A 542 -20.28 -14.29 10.13
CA ARG A 542 -20.43 -14.44 11.59
C ARG A 542 -21.90 -14.43 12.05
N ASN A 543 -22.86 -14.39 11.13
CA ASN A 543 -24.29 -14.29 11.41
C ASN A 543 -24.66 -13.08 12.31
N GLN A 544 -23.88 -12.00 12.24
CA GLN A 544 -24.15 -10.76 12.98
C GLN A 544 -25.17 -9.87 12.27
N ILE A 545 -25.27 -10.01 10.94
CA ILE A 545 -26.19 -9.26 10.08
C ILE A 545 -26.91 -10.27 9.18
N PRO A 546 -28.24 -10.14 8.98
CA PRO A 546 -28.96 -11.00 8.06
C PRO A 546 -28.38 -10.91 6.65
N ALA A 547 -28.15 -12.06 6.03
CA ALA A 547 -27.70 -12.09 4.64
C ALA A 547 -28.76 -11.51 3.71
N PRO A 548 -28.37 -10.71 2.69
CA PRO A 548 -29.30 -10.21 1.70
C PRO A 548 -29.98 -11.38 0.96
N ALA A 549 -31.24 -11.20 0.55
CA ALA A 549 -32.05 -12.19 -0.16
C ALA A 549 -31.61 -12.43 -1.62
N THR A 550 -30.30 -12.45 -1.85
CA THR A 550 -29.66 -12.79 -3.12
C THR A 550 -29.06 -14.19 -3.00
N ALA A 551 -28.98 -14.91 -4.12
CA ALA A 551 -28.35 -16.24 -4.14
C ALA A 551 -26.91 -16.22 -3.60
N GLU A 552 -26.18 -15.11 -3.82
CA GLU A 552 -24.82 -14.90 -3.31
C GLU A 552 -24.80 -14.62 -1.80
N GLY A 553 -25.72 -13.79 -1.28
CA GLY A 553 -25.84 -13.53 0.16
C GLY A 553 -26.18 -14.81 0.94
N GLN A 554 -27.08 -15.63 0.40
CA GLN A 554 -27.41 -16.93 1.01
C GLN A 554 -26.24 -17.92 0.93
N ALA A 555 -25.51 -17.98 -0.18
CA ALA A 555 -24.29 -18.80 -0.28
C ALA A 555 -23.21 -18.33 0.71
N LEU A 556 -23.08 -17.02 0.93
CA LEU A 556 -22.15 -16.43 1.89
C LEU A 556 -22.50 -16.82 3.34
N ALA A 557 -23.78 -16.76 3.73
CA ALA A 557 -24.24 -17.19 5.05
C ALA A 557 -24.08 -18.70 5.27
N ASN A 558 -24.29 -19.50 4.23
CA ASN A 558 -24.17 -20.95 4.31
C ASN A 558 -22.71 -21.45 4.29
N GLY A 559 -21.73 -20.56 4.05
CA GLY A 559 -20.32 -20.92 3.95
C GLY A 559 -19.92 -21.57 2.62
N ASP A 560 -20.82 -21.60 1.63
CA ASP A 560 -20.61 -22.16 0.28
C ASP A 560 -20.11 -21.11 -0.73
N ASP A 561 -19.52 -20.02 -0.23
CA ASP A 561 -19.13 -18.87 -1.04
C ASP A 561 -18.01 -19.24 -2.06
N PRO A 562 -18.26 -19.14 -3.38
CA PRO A 562 -17.24 -19.40 -4.40
C PRO A 562 -16.08 -18.38 -4.35
N ALA A 563 -16.22 -17.29 -3.61
CA ALA A 563 -15.17 -16.32 -3.31
C ALA A 563 -14.33 -16.68 -2.06
N GLN A 564 -14.54 -17.83 -1.41
CA GLN A 564 -13.67 -18.30 -0.32
C GLN A 564 -12.19 -18.27 -0.74
N GLY A 565 -11.39 -17.49 0.01
CA GLY A 565 -9.97 -17.22 -0.28
C GLY A 565 -9.70 -15.98 -1.12
N ALA A 566 -10.64 -15.52 -1.96
CA ALA A 566 -10.55 -14.24 -2.66
C ALA A 566 -10.84 -13.03 -1.75
N ASP A 567 -11.48 -13.26 -0.60
CA ASP A 567 -11.77 -12.25 0.42
C ASP A 567 -10.58 -11.95 1.36
N GLN A 568 -9.43 -12.59 1.14
CA GLN A 568 -8.21 -12.20 1.85
C GLN A 568 -7.84 -10.77 1.46
N ALA A 569 -7.74 -9.89 2.45
CA ALA A 569 -7.42 -8.47 2.25
C ALA A 569 -6.19 -8.27 1.34
N GLY A 570 -5.16 -9.10 1.50
CA GLY A 570 -3.95 -9.05 0.64
C GLY A 570 -4.21 -9.37 -0.84
N VAL A 571 -5.09 -10.32 -1.15
CA VAL A 571 -5.46 -10.67 -2.54
C VAL A 571 -6.28 -9.54 -3.16
N ILE A 572 -7.25 -8.99 -2.42
CA ILE A 572 -8.06 -7.86 -2.88
C ILE A 572 -7.18 -6.63 -3.13
N LEU A 573 -6.26 -6.31 -2.22
CA LEU A 573 -5.32 -5.20 -2.39
C LEU A 573 -4.39 -5.42 -3.59
N GLY A 574 -3.94 -6.66 -3.83
CA GLY A 574 -3.17 -7.00 -5.02
C GLY A 574 -3.94 -6.78 -6.32
N ILE A 575 -5.21 -7.18 -6.37
CA ILE A 575 -6.09 -6.95 -7.52
C ILE A 575 -6.33 -5.45 -7.73
N HIS A 576 -6.58 -4.71 -6.66
CA HIS A 576 -6.76 -3.26 -6.71
C HIS A 576 -5.54 -2.57 -7.32
N ASN A 577 -4.33 -2.94 -6.92
CA ASN A 577 -3.10 -2.40 -7.50
C ASN A 577 -2.98 -2.68 -9.01
N VAL A 578 -3.39 -3.87 -9.47
CA VAL A 578 -3.44 -4.16 -10.91
C VAL A 578 -4.48 -3.32 -11.63
N ALA A 579 -5.64 -3.10 -11.02
CA ALA A 579 -6.67 -2.21 -11.56
C ALA A 579 -6.19 -0.75 -11.68
N ILE A 580 -5.23 -0.33 -10.85
CA ILE A 580 -4.58 0.98 -10.92
C ILE A 580 -3.49 1.02 -12.01
N ALA A 581 -2.69 -0.03 -12.14
CA ALA A 581 -1.50 -0.01 -12.98
C ALA A 581 -1.76 -0.37 -14.45
N ALA A 582 -2.63 -1.34 -14.72
CA ALA A 582 -3.02 -1.73 -16.09
C ALA A 582 -3.53 -0.57 -16.98
N PRO A 583 -4.44 0.32 -16.52
CA PRO A 583 -4.94 1.41 -17.37
C PRO A 583 -3.88 2.44 -17.76
N GLN A 584 -2.78 2.55 -17.01
CA GLN A 584 -1.72 3.51 -17.29
C GLN A 584 -1.01 3.19 -18.61
N VAL A 585 -0.93 1.92 -19.01
CA VAL A 585 -0.42 1.53 -20.34
C VAL A 585 -1.30 2.11 -21.44
N ILE A 586 -2.63 2.09 -21.27
CA ILE A 586 -3.57 2.70 -22.22
C ILE A 586 -3.36 4.22 -22.25
N ALA A 587 -3.26 4.84 -21.06
CA ALA A 587 -3.01 6.28 -20.95
C ALA A 587 -1.72 6.68 -21.67
N THR A 588 -0.64 5.92 -21.52
CA THR A 588 0.63 6.12 -22.24
C THR A 588 0.45 6.02 -23.75
N LEU A 589 -0.16 4.94 -24.24
CA LEU A 589 -0.30 4.71 -25.69
C LEU A 589 -1.12 5.82 -26.35
N VAL A 590 -2.21 6.23 -25.70
CA VAL A 590 -3.04 7.35 -26.17
C VAL A 590 -2.29 8.67 -26.09
N SER A 591 -1.60 8.94 -24.97
CA SER A 591 -0.77 10.16 -24.82
C SER A 591 0.29 10.24 -25.91
N SER A 592 0.98 9.13 -26.20
CA SER A 592 1.98 9.06 -27.25
C SER A 592 1.38 9.34 -28.64
N ALA A 593 0.19 8.81 -28.93
CA ALA A 593 -0.52 9.07 -30.18
C ALA A 593 -0.92 10.55 -30.32
N ILE A 594 -1.45 11.16 -29.25
CA ILE A 594 -1.81 12.58 -29.21
C ILE A 594 -0.56 13.45 -29.40
N PHE A 595 0.52 13.16 -28.67
CA PHE A 595 1.79 13.88 -28.84
C PHE A 595 2.32 13.74 -30.26
N LYS A 596 2.29 12.55 -30.85
CA LYS A 596 2.73 12.36 -32.25
C LYS A 596 1.91 13.19 -33.24
N ALA A 597 0.63 13.43 -32.96
CA ALA A 597 -0.26 14.20 -33.82
C ALA A 597 -0.17 15.72 -33.63
N LEU A 598 0.01 16.19 -32.39
CA LEU A 598 -0.15 17.60 -32.01
C LEU A 598 1.13 18.30 -31.51
N GLN A 599 2.15 17.55 -31.09
CA GLN A 599 3.37 18.12 -30.53
C GLN A 599 4.08 19.00 -31.57
N LYS A 600 4.50 20.18 -31.13
CA LYS A 600 5.34 21.07 -31.94
C LYS A 600 6.82 20.98 -31.55
N PRO A 601 7.74 21.45 -32.40
CA PRO A 601 9.15 21.53 -32.04
C PRO A 601 9.37 22.40 -30.79
N ARG A 602 10.31 21.99 -29.94
CA ARG A 602 10.67 22.73 -28.71
C ARG A 602 11.13 24.14 -29.07
N GLY A 603 10.57 25.15 -28.42
CA GLY A 603 10.88 26.56 -28.69
C GLY A 603 9.97 27.21 -29.75
N THR A 604 8.97 26.50 -30.26
CA THR A 604 7.96 27.08 -31.16
C THR A 604 6.65 27.37 -30.39
N PRO A 605 5.96 28.47 -30.71
CA PRO A 605 4.73 28.84 -30.03
C PRO A 605 3.52 27.98 -30.43
N GLY A 606 2.57 27.87 -29.52
CA GLY A 606 1.24 27.30 -29.66
C GLY A 606 1.21 25.78 -29.56
N ASP A 607 2.07 25.17 -28.74
CA ASP A 607 1.99 23.74 -28.44
C ASP A 607 0.95 23.50 -27.34
N ASP A 608 -0.22 22.95 -27.71
CA ASP A 608 -1.32 22.61 -26.79
C ASP A 608 -1.43 21.08 -26.59
N SER A 609 -0.41 20.31 -26.98
CA SER A 609 -0.49 18.85 -27.01
C SER A 609 -0.71 18.23 -25.63
N VAL A 610 -0.12 18.80 -24.57
CA VAL A 610 -0.32 18.30 -23.21
C VAL A 610 -1.75 18.55 -22.72
N ALA A 611 -2.34 19.70 -23.03
CA ALA A 611 -3.71 19.99 -22.64
C ALA A 611 -4.71 19.00 -23.25
N TRP A 612 -4.51 18.61 -24.51
CA TRP A 612 -5.32 17.56 -25.16
C TRP A 612 -5.20 16.21 -24.47
N VAL A 613 -4.00 15.84 -24.03
CA VAL A 613 -3.79 14.62 -23.24
C VAL A 613 -4.54 14.70 -21.90
N LEU A 614 -4.51 15.84 -21.20
CA LEU A 614 -5.26 16.04 -19.96
C LEU A 614 -6.78 15.95 -20.17
N ARG A 615 -7.29 16.56 -21.26
CA ARG A 615 -8.72 16.53 -21.62
C ARG A 615 -9.20 15.11 -21.94
N PHE A 616 -8.37 14.30 -22.60
CA PHE A 616 -8.66 12.86 -22.79
C PHE A 616 -8.79 12.14 -21.44
N GLY A 617 -7.92 12.47 -20.49
CA GLY A 617 -8.04 11.98 -19.12
C GLY A 617 -9.36 12.38 -18.45
N GLY A 618 -9.87 13.58 -18.73
CA GLY A 618 -11.19 14.05 -18.31
C GLY A 618 -12.35 13.19 -18.81
N LEU A 619 -12.30 12.73 -20.07
CA LEU A 619 -13.32 11.81 -20.60
C LEU A 619 -13.33 10.48 -19.85
N ALA A 620 -12.15 9.93 -19.54
CA ALA A 620 -12.06 8.70 -18.76
C ALA A 620 -12.58 8.89 -17.32
N ALA A 621 -12.37 10.07 -16.73
CA ALA A 621 -12.94 10.41 -15.43
C ALA A 621 -14.47 10.52 -15.44
N LEU A 622 -15.10 10.97 -16.53
CA LEU A 622 -16.57 10.94 -16.67
C LEU A 622 -17.10 9.50 -16.69
N VAL A 623 -16.39 8.58 -17.37
CA VAL A 623 -16.72 7.16 -17.34
C VAL A 623 -16.58 6.61 -15.92
N ALA A 624 -15.51 6.97 -15.21
CA ALA A 624 -15.33 6.60 -13.81
C ALA A 624 -16.49 7.11 -12.93
N ALA A 625 -16.88 8.38 -13.06
CA ALA A 625 -18.01 8.97 -12.35
C ALA A 625 -19.32 8.19 -12.59
N TYR A 626 -19.60 7.84 -13.84
CA TYR A 626 -20.76 7.02 -14.19
C TYR A 626 -20.70 5.64 -13.54
N LEU A 627 -19.54 4.97 -13.57
CA LEU A 627 -19.38 3.66 -12.93
C LEU A 627 -19.54 3.72 -11.41
N THR A 628 -19.13 4.81 -10.77
CA THR A 628 -19.30 5.02 -9.32
C THR A 628 -20.78 5.07 -8.92
N THR A 629 -21.68 5.54 -9.79
CA THR A 629 -23.14 5.53 -9.51
C THR A 629 -23.70 4.12 -9.30
N ARG A 630 -23.02 3.09 -9.82
CA ARG A 630 -23.46 1.68 -9.73
C ARG A 630 -23.03 0.99 -8.44
N ILE A 631 -22.21 1.65 -7.61
CA ILE A 631 -21.82 1.18 -6.28
C ILE A 631 -23.00 1.42 -5.33
N THR A 632 -23.28 0.46 -4.45
CA THR A 632 -24.33 0.58 -3.43
C THR A 632 -23.72 0.84 -2.06
N GLU A 633 -24.38 1.66 -1.25
CA GLU A 633 -24.06 1.95 0.16
C GLU A 633 -25.27 1.58 1.04
N GLU A 634 -25.03 1.20 2.30
CA GLU A 634 -26.14 0.94 3.23
C GLU A 634 -26.86 2.25 3.61
N GLY A 635 -28.18 2.20 3.62
CA GLY A 635 -29.09 3.36 3.73
C GLY A 635 -29.98 3.58 2.51
N GLU A 636 -29.61 3.09 1.32
CA GLU A 636 -30.47 3.11 0.12
C GLU A 636 -31.25 1.79 -0.08
N GLU A 637 -30.87 0.71 0.61
CA GLU A 637 -31.60 -0.58 0.57
C GLU A 637 -32.92 -0.56 1.37
N GLU A 638 -33.18 0.46 2.20
CA GLU A 638 -34.47 0.65 2.89
C GLU A 638 -35.48 1.51 2.10
N GLU A 639 -35.06 2.17 1.01
CA GLU A 639 -35.92 3.04 0.17
C GLU A 639 -36.40 2.38 -1.15
N LEU A 640 -35.94 1.15 -1.45
CA LEU A 640 -36.35 0.35 -2.61
C LEU A 640 -37.14 -0.89 -2.18
#